data_AF-A0A3D5HNE9-F1
#
_entry.id   AF-A0A3D5HNE9-F1
#
_cell.length_a   1.000
_cell.length_b   1.000
_cell.length_c   1.000
_cell.angle_alpha   90.00
_cell.angle_beta   90.00
_cell.angle_gamma   90.00
#
_symmetry.space_group_name_H-M   'P 1'
#
loop_
_entity.id
_entity.type
_entity.pdbx_description
1 polymer ?
#
loop_
_entity_poly.entity_id
_entity_poly.type
_entity_poly.pdbx_seq_one_letter_code
_entity_poly.pdbx_strand_id
1 'polypeptide(L)'
;DGFPYPEDALKPINAICVKNNVDNIYHVWGLGKYSVAESEHGDKIKINYTECASERELLTNYLNWWSREENCPDVVTGWNSRLFDIPYIVNRIGRVFGEDTAKQLSPWGLVQYKQIAIKGKQMDTYDISGVQQMDYLDLFQKFGYSYGAQESYKLDHIAHVVLGERKVDYSEYGSLYTLYKEDHQKFIDYNIKDVELIDRFEEKMGLITLAMTIAYKGGVNYSDTMGTTAIWDSIVFRELKRRKVVPPPMEPKQTRSFAGGYVKAPHIGLHDWVVSFDLASLYPNLIVQYNMSPETLQPEVQEAGVDYYLEKTDKVNSKHSVAANGSTYTKEKQGVLPNIIVNYYNERKEVKTEMLAAKQAYEKEPSIKLEREINQLENRQMAIKILLNSLYGAIGNAYFRYFDLRVAEGITLTGQLAIRWAEKAVNAEMNKILGTEDADYVIAIDTDSVYVNFGKLVDKFDPIDPVTFLDKICSEHFEPVFERSYGSLAEITNAYDNRMVMDREAIADIGIWQAKKRYILNVHNNEGVQYAEPKLKIMGIEAIKSSTPAEVRKALKDIFKVIVTGSEPATQKAIADFKDYFLTLPPEEVSFPRGVNDITKWRSNTTVYTKGCPIHVRGSLLYNKCVKEKGLEKKYELIKNGEKIKFCYLKTPNTLKENVISFPMYFPPELQLTQYIDYNKQFEKTFLDPIIPILECIGWTHEEVNTLESFFG
;
A
#
# COMPACT_ATOMS: atom_id res chain seq x y z
N ASP A 1 8.92 -30.80 -15.09
CA ASP A 1 9.35 -30.99 -13.68
C ASP A 1 8.94 -29.87 -12.71
N GLY A 2 8.13 -28.88 -13.10
CA GLY A 2 7.60 -27.89 -12.15
C GLY A 2 8.55 -26.74 -11.84
N PHE A 3 8.30 -26.05 -10.71
CA PHE A 3 8.99 -24.82 -10.32
C PHE A 3 10.40 -25.14 -9.80
N PRO A 4 11.44 -24.40 -10.20
CA PRO A 4 12.80 -24.64 -9.75
C PRO A 4 13.01 -24.01 -8.36
N TYR A 5 12.80 -24.79 -7.29
CA TYR A 5 12.92 -24.30 -5.92
C TYR A 5 14.37 -23.88 -5.59
N PRO A 6 14.60 -22.66 -5.06
CA PRO A 6 15.95 -22.17 -4.74
C PRO A 6 16.71 -22.97 -3.69
N GLU A 7 16.01 -23.55 -2.71
CA GLU A 7 16.59 -24.46 -1.71
C GLU A 7 17.23 -25.69 -2.35
N ASP A 8 16.66 -26.16 -3.45
CA ASP A 8 17.08 -27.36 -4.15
C ASP A 8 18.05 -27.06 -5.32
N ALA A 9 17.94 -25.90 -5.97
CA ALA A 9 18.79 -25.46 -7.09
C ALA A 9 19.19 -26.58 -8.10
N LEU A 10 18.26 -27.50 -8.41
CA LEU A 10 18.55 -28.72 -9.17
C LEU A 10 18.77 -28.47 -10.66
N LYS A 11 18.09 -27.46 -11.20
CA LYS A 11 18.10 -27.17 -12.64
C LYS A 11 19.23 -26.18 -12.99
N PRO A 12 19.86 -26.33 -14.16
CA PRO A 12 20.88 -25.39 -14.62
C PRO A 12 20.36 -23.95 -14.75
N ILE A 13 21.23 -22.98 -14.50
CA ILE A 13 21.03 -21.58 -14.89
C ILE A 13 21.37 -21.45 -16.38
N ASN A 14 20.37 -21.09 -17.20
CA ASN A 14 20.52 -21.00 -18.65
C ASN A 14 20.88 -19.60 -19.15
N ALA A 15 20.53 -18.57 -18.38
CA ALA A 15 20.85 -17.17 -18.66
C ALA A 15 20.92 -16.35 -17.35
N ILE A 16 21.77 -15.33 -17.34
CA ILE A 16 21.82 -14.28 -16.31
C ILE A 16 21.90 -12.94 -17.04
N CYS A 17 21.06 -11.99 -16.66
CA CYS A 17 21.16 -10.59 -17.10
C CYS A 17 21.33 -9.69 -15.87
N VAL A 18 22.32 -8.80 -15.92
CA VAL A 18 22.56 -7.77 -14.92
C VAL A 18 22.81 -6.44 -15.63
N LYS A 19 22.09 -5.38 -15.23
CA LYS A 19 22.43 -4.02 -15.61
C LYS A 19 23.38 -3.44 -14.57
N ASN A 20 24.50 -2.90 -15.01
CA ASN A 20 25.37 -2.07 -14.16
C ASN A 20 25.02 -0.59 -14.36
N ASN A 21 24.72 0.11 -13.26
CA ASN A 21 24.34 1.54 -13.32
C ASN A 21 25.54 2.46 -13.61
N VAL A 22 26.77 1.99 -13.42
CA VAL A 22 28.00 2.77 -13.67
C VAL A 22 28.28 2.91 -15.16
N ASP A 23 28.28 1.80 -15.90
CA ASP A 23 28.52 1.78 -17.35
C ASP A 23 27.23 1.87 -18.19
N ASN A 24 26.06 1.67 -17.58
CA ASN A 24 24.76 1.57 -18.22
C ASN A 24 24.69 0.47 -19.30
N ILE A 25 25.38 -0.65 -19.06
CA ILE A 25 25.39 -1.83 -19.94
C ILE A 25 24.59 -2.96 -19.28
N TYR A 26 23.80 -3.65 -20.11
CA TYR A 26 23.13 -4.90 -19.78
C TYR A 26 24.09 -6.05 -20.12
N HIS A 27 24.75 -6.58 -19.10
CA HIS A 27 25.61 -7.75 -19.21
C HIS A 27 24.77 -9.03 -19.17
N VAL A 28 24.87 -9.83 -20.22
CA VAL A 28 24.07 -11.05 -20.38
C VAL A 28 24.99 -12.23 -20.64
N TRP A 29 24.84 -13.30 -19.86
CA TRP A 29 25.51 -14.58 -20.13
C TRP A 29 24.43 -15.62 -20.45
N GLY A 30 24.59 -16.39 -21.53
CA GLY A 30 23.59 -17.37 -21.96
C GLY A 30 24.18 -18.59 -22.66
N LEU A 31 23.46 -19.72 -22.60
CA LEU A 31 23.88 -21.02 -23.15
C LEU A 31 23.54 -21.24 -24.63
N GLY A 32 23.33 -20.17 -25.40
CA GLY A 32 22.92 -20.24 -26.81
C GLY A 32 23.36 -19.02 -27.61
N LYS A 33 23.08 -19.02 -28.91
CA LYS A 33 23.39 -17.89 -29.79
C LYS A 33 22.35 -16.79 -29.65
N TYR A 34 22.80 -15.55 -29.54
CA TYR A 34 21.96 -14.37 -29.50
C TYR A 34 22.57 -13.27 -30.35
N SER A 35 21.75 -12.63 -31.19
CA SER A 35 22.15 -11.51 -32.04
C SER A 35 21.65 -10.21 -31.42
N VAL A 36 22.57 -9.35 -30.98
CA VAL A 36 22.22 -8.02 -30.44
C VAL A 36 21.52 -7.16 -31.51
N ALA A 37 21.89 -7.33 -32.77
CA ALA A 37 21.30 -6.58 -33.89
C ALA A 37 19.83 -6.96 -34.16
N GLU A 38 19.41 -8.15 -33.73
CA GLU A 38 18.03 -8.66 -33.88
C GLU A 38 17.18 -8.44 -32.62
N SER A 39 17.74 -7.78 -31.60
CA SER A 39 17.05 -7.56 -30.33
C SER A 39 15.81 -6.68 -30.48
N GLU A 40 14.71 -7.08 -29.85
CA GLU A 40 13.48 -6.30 -29.78
C GLU A 40 13.65 -4.96 -29.02
N HIS A 41 14.73 -4.84 -28.23
CA HIS A 41 15.07 -3.62 -27.51
C HIS A 41 15.68 -2.54 -28.42
N GLY A 42 16.23 -2.93 -29.58
CA GLY A 42 16.93 -2.05 -30.52
C GLY A 42 18.09 -1.28 -29.87
N ASP A 43 18.43 -0.12 -30.44
CA ASP A 43 19.52 0.74 -29.96
C ASP A 43 19.20 1.51 -28.66
N LYS A 44 18.04 1.24 -28.03
CA LYS A 44 17.61 1.95 -26.81
C LYS A 44 18.47 1.63 -25.60
N ILE A 45 19.03 0.42 -25.56
CA ILE A 45 19.86 -0.08 -24.47
C ILE A 45 21.16 -0.69 -25.02
N LYS A 46 22.21 -0.64 -24.20
CA LYS A 46 23.50 -1.24 -24.56
C LYS A 46 23.56 -2.67 -24.02
N ILE A 47 23.59 -3.66 -24.91
CA ILE A 47 23.63 -5.07 -24.54
C ILE A 47 25.04 -5.62 -24.80
N ASN A 48 25.61 -6.25 -23.79
CA ASN A 48 26.84 -7.04 -23.90
C ASN A 48 26.53 -8.51 -23.65
N TYR A 49 26.38 -9.28 -24.72
CA TYR A 49 26.06 -10.70 -24.66
C TYR A 49 27.33 -11.58 -24.72
N THR A 50 27.46 -12.48 -23.75
CA THR A 50 28.51 -13.49 -23.68
C THR A 50 27.90 -14.88 -23.87
N GLU A 51 28.11 -15.47 -25.05
CA GLU A 51 27.78 -16.87 -25.32
C GLU A 51 28.68 -17.80 -24.50
N CYS A 52 28.08 -18.73 -23.76
CA CYS A 52 28.80 -19.68 -22.90
C CYS A 52 28.49 -21.11 -23.37
N ALA A 53 29.52 -21.95 -23.50
CA ALA A 53 29.37 -23.33 -23.97
C ALA A 53 28.77 -24.27 -22.92
N SER A 54 28.81 -23.89 -21.64
CA SER A 54 28.24 -24.67 -20.53
C SER A 54 27.84 -23.79 -19.36
N GLU A 55 26.96 -24.29 -18.48
CA GLU A 55 26.59 -23.60 -17.24
C GLU A 55 27.83 -23.29 -16.38
N ARG A 56 28.79 -24.21 -16.34
CA ARG A 56 30.03 -24.02 -15.58
C ARG A 56 30.80 -22.81 -16.10
N GLU A 57 30.86 -22.62 -17.41
CA GLU A 57 31.49 -21.44 -18.01
C GLU A 57 30.67 -20.18 -17.74
N LEU A 58 29.34 -20.24 -17.86
CA LEU A 58 28.42 -19.14 -17.56
C LEU A 58 28.62 -18.61 -16.14
N LEU A 59 28.56 -19.50 -15.14
CA LEU A 59 28.73 -19.12 -13.73
C LEU A 59 30.14 -18.63 -13.43
N THR A 60 31.16 -19.19 -14.09
CA THR A 60 32.55 -18.73 -13.95
C THR A 60 32.70 -17.31 -14.49
N ASN A 61 32.16 -17.03 -15.68
CA ASN A 61 32.20 -15.71 -16.31
C ASN A 61 31.42 -14.67 -15.51
N TYR A 62 30.24 -15.05 -15.00
CA TYR A 62 29.43 -14.21 -14.11
C TYR A 62 30.16 -13.89 -12.80
N LEU A 63 30.71 -14.90 -12.11
CA LEU A 63 31.45 -14.69 -10.86
C LEU A 63 32.70 -13.83 -11.07
N ASN A 64 33.48 -14.11 -12.13
CA ASN A 64 34.65 -13.32 -12.49
C ASN A 64 34.32 -11.88 -12.85
N TRP A 65 33.10 -11.60 -13.32
CA TRP A 65 32.62 -10.25 -13.55
C TRP A 65 32.17 -9.61 -12.24
N TRP A 66 31.34 -10.29 -11.45
CA TRP A 66 30.78 -9.82 -10.19
C TRP A 66 31.84 -9.51 -9.13
N SER A 67 32.86 -10.37 -9.01
CA SER A 67 33.88 -10.26 -7.96
C SER A 67 34.97 -9.22 -8.25
N ARG A 68 34.89 -8.52 -9.39
CA ARG A 68 35.82 -7.42 -9.71
C ARG A 68 35.45 -6.20 -8.90
N GLU A 69 36.45 -5.46 -8.44
CA GLU A 69 36.26 -4.27 -7.60
C GLU A 69 35.38 -3.22 -8.31
N GLU A 70 35.54 -3.05 -9.63
CA GLU A 70 34.77 -2.10 -10.43
C GLU A 70 33.31 -2.51 -10.69
N ASN A 71 32.94 -3.77 -10.45
CA ASN A 71 31.62 -4.32 -10.76
C ASN A 71 30.87 -4.84 -9.53
N CYS A 72 31.56 -5.15 -8.44
CA CYS A 72 30.96 -5.67 -7.22
C CYS A 72 29.98 -4.62 -6.68
N PRO A 73 28.67 -4.93 -6.59
CA PRO A 73 27.69 -3.91 -6.27
C PRO A 73 27.67 -3.59 -4.77
N ASP A 74 27.51 -2.31 -4.44
CA ASP A 74 27.10 -1.90 -3.08
C ASP A 74 25.66 -2.32 -2.79
N VAL A 75 24.81 -2.25 -3.82
CA VAL A 75 23.38 -2.57 -3.77
C VAL A 75 23.03 -3.49 -4.93
N VAL A 76 22.40 -4.62 -4.63
CA VAL A 76 21.76 -5.47 -5.63
C VAL A 76 20.24 -5.39 -5.50
N THR A 77 19.56 -5.27 -6.63
CA THR A 77 18.10 -5.20 -6.73
C THR A 77 17.58 -6.11 -7.84
N GLY A 78 16.26 -6.25 -7.93
CA GLY A 78 15.57 -7.12 -8.87
C GLY A 78 14.11 -7.29 -8.45
N TRP A 79 13.38 -8.19 -9.11
CA TRP A 79 11.99 -8.50 -8.72
C TRP A 79 11.92 -9.86 -8.05
N ASN A 80 11.72 -9.90 -6.73
CA ASN A 80 11.80 -11.14 -5.93
C ASN A 80 13.21 -11.77 -5.92
N SER A 81 14.25 -10.96 -6.11
CA SER A 81 15.64 -11.41 -6.16
C SER A 81 16.14 -11.90 -4.81
N ARG A 82 15.64 -11.34 -3.70
CA ARG A 82 16.03 -11.75 -2.34
C ARG A 82 15.58 -13.18 -2.02
N LEU A 83 14.42 -13.60 -2.53
CA LEU A 83 13.81 -14.90 -2.22
C LEU A 83 13.93 -15.94 -3.34
N PHE A 84 14.43 -15.53 -4.51
CA PHE A 84 14.59 -16.42 -5.65
C PHE A 84 15.98 -16.33 -6.26
N ASP A 85 16.32 -15.23 -6.93
CA ASP A 85 17.56 -15.13 -7.73
C ASP A 85 18.82 -15.36 -6.87
N ILE A 86 18.96 -14.63 -5.76
CA ILE A 86 20.12 -14.72 -4.87
C ILE A 86 20.24 -16.12 -4.25
N PRO A 87 19.19 -16.69 -3.60
CA PRO A 87 19.29 -18.05 -3.07
C PRO A 87 19.57 -19.11 -4.15
N TYR A 88 18.97 -18.97 -5.33
CA TYR A 88 19.18 -19.92 -6.42
C TYR A 88 20.62 -19.86 -6.93
N ILE A 89 21.17 -18.66 -7.16
CA ILE A 89 22.55 -18.45 -7.60
C ILE A 89 23.55 -18.99 -6.57
N VAL A 90 23.39 -18.64 -5.29
CA VAL A 90 24.27 -19.10 -4.20
C VAL A 90 24.27 -20.63 -4.12
N ASN A 91 23.09 -21.25 -4.06
CA ASN A 91 22.97 -22.72 -3.97
C ASN A 91 23.45 -23.43 -5.24
N ARG A 92 23.24 -22.83 -6.42
CA ARG A 92 23.69 -23.42 -7.67
C ARG A 92 25.21 -23.38 -7.79
N ILE A 93 25.85 -22.26 -7.44
CA ILE A 93 27.31 -22.17 -7.36
C ILE A 93 27.85 -23.19 -6.36
N GLY A 94 27.23 -23.29 -5.18
CA GLY A 94 27.58 -24.29 -4.17
C GLY A 94 27.52 -25.73 -4.71
N ARG A 95 26.49 -26.07 -5.49
CA ARG A 95 26.34 -27.39 -6.13
C ARG A 95 27.35 -27.65 -7.25
N VAL A 96 27.67 -26.65 -8.07
CA VAL A 96 28.51 -26.82 -9.27
C VAL A 96 30.01 -26.77 -8.93
N PHE A 97 30.41 -25.94 -7.97
CA PHE A 97 31.81 -25.66 -7.65
C PHE A 97 32.20 -25.97 -6.20
N GLY A 98 31.24 -26.12 -5.29
CA GLY A 98 31.45 -26.20 -3.85
C GLY A 98 31.02 -24.92 -3.13
N GLU A 99 30.61 -25.05 -1.87
CA GLU A 99 30.04 -23.94 -1.07
C GLU A 99 31.02 -22.76 -0.90
N ASP A 100 32.32 -23.03 -0.82
CA ASP A 100 33.34 -21.99 -0.67
C ASP A 100 33.41 -21.05 -1.87
N THR A 101 33.08 -21.50 -3.08
CA THR A 101 33.08 -20.65 -4.28
C THR A 101 32.01 -19.58 -4.20
N ALA A 102 30.86 -19.87 -3.59
CA ALA A 102 29.78 -18.89 -3.43
C ALA A 102 30.19 -17.69 -2.58
N LYS A 103 31.22 -17.82 -1.73
CA LYS A 103 31.77 -16.71 -0.93
C LYS A 103 32.34 -15.58 -1.78
N GLN A 104 32.71 -15.84 -3.04
CA GLN A 104 33.18 -14.82 -3.99
C GLN A 104 32.10 -13.80 -4.37
N LEU A 105 30.82 -14.10 -4.09
CA LEU A 105 29.74 -13.12 -4.23
C LEU A 105 29.83 -11.99 -3.20
N SER A 106 30.53 -12.21 -2.09
CA SER A 106 30.76 -11.21 -1.05
C SER A 106 32.16 -10.61 -1.20
N PRO A 107 32.30 -9.27 -1.23
CA PRO A 107 33.61 -8.62 -1.18
C PRO A 107 34.37 -8.91 0.12
N TRP A 108 33.68 -9.41 1.16
CA TRP A 108 34.27 -9.79 2.45
C TRP A 108 34.45 -11.31 2.59
N GLY A 109 34.14 -12.08 1.56
CA GLY A 109 34.23 -13.54 1.58
C GLY A 109 33.24 -14.22 2.54
N LEU A 110 32.13 -13.54 2.87
CA LEU A 110 31.14 -14.03 3.83
C LEU A 110 29.74 -14.00 3.22
N VAL A 111 29.18 -15.20 3.04
CA VAL A 111 27.79 -15.42 2.62
C VAL A 111 27.14 -16.29 3.68
N GLN A 112 26.09 -15.76 4.32
CA GLN A 112 25.43 -16.40 5.46
C GLN A 112 24.01 -16.80 5.09
N TYR A 113 23.68 -18.07 5.32
CA TYR A 113 22.30 -18.52 5.23
C TYR A 113 21.45 -17.84 6.32
N LYS A 114 20.24 -17.44 5.94
CA LYS A 114 19.28 -16.83 6.85
C LYS A 114 17.89 -17.34 6.51
N GLN A 115 17.09 -17.58 7.54
CA GLN A 115 15.68 -17.90 7.38
C GLN A 115 14.84 -16.73 7.87
N ILE A 116 13.88 -16.30 7.07
CA ILE A 116 12.98 -15.19 7.40
C ILE A 116 11.52 -15.65 7.39
N ALA A 117 10.76 -15.17 8.36
CA ALA A 117 9.33 -15.44 8.45
C ALA A 117 8.54 -14.39 7.67
N ILE A 118 7.90 -14.79 6.57
CA ILE A 118 7.00 -13.95 5.78
C ILE A 118 5.60 -14.55 5.82
N LYS A 119 4.63 -13.79 6.35
CA LYS A 119 3.21 -14.22 6.44
C LYS A 119 3.02 -15.60 7.09
N GLY A 120 3.83 -15.91 8.10
CA GLY A 120 3.80 -17.18 8.83
C GLY A 120 4.49 -18.35 8.14
N LYS A 121 5.12 -18.13 6.97
CA LYS A 121 5.95 -19.11 6.28
C LYS A 121 7.42 -18.77 6.47
N GLN A 122 8.23 -19.79 6.73
CA GLN A 122 9.68 -19.65 6.69
C GLN A 122 10.15 -19.66 5.25
N MET A 123 10.97 -18.70 4.88
CA MET A 123 11.56 -18.55 3.56
C MET A 123 13.06 -18.43 3.72
N ASP A 124 13.79 -19.15 2.88
CA ASP A 124 15.25 -19.19 2.91
C ASP A 124 15.81 -18.04 2.07
N THR A 125 16.83 -17.38 2.60
CA THR A 125 17.54 -16.27 1.95
C THR A 125 19.03 -16.33 2.34
N TYR A 126 19.85 -15.55 1.65
CA TYR A 126 21.26 -15.38 2.02
C TYR A 126 21.55 -13.92 2.33
N ASP A 127 22.42 -13.68 3.30
CA ASP A 127 23.07 -12.39 3.54
C ASP A 127 24.45 -12.43 2.88
N ILE A 128 24.69 -11.51 1.94
CA ILE A 128 25.97 -11.38 1.25
C ILE A 128 26.67 -10.19 1.90
N SER A 129 27.57 -10.46 2.83
CA SER A 129 28.16 -9.38 3.62
C SER A 129 28.94 -8.42 2.72
N GLY A 130 28.70 -7.12 2.88
CA GLY A 130 29.24 -6.06 2.02
C GLY A 130 28.36 -5.70 0.81
N VAL A 131 27.33 -6.49 0.48
CA VAL A 131 26.37 -6.19 -0.59
C VAL A 131 24.96 -6.08 0.00
N GLN A 132 24.33 -4.91 -0.12
CA GLN A 132 22.97 -4.71 0.37
C GLN A 132 21.94 -5.19 -0.65
N GLN A 133 21.05 -6.09 -0.22
CA GLN A 133 19.93 -6.54 -1.05
C GLN A 133 18.71 -5.64 -0.85
N MET A 134 18.38 -4.84 -1.86
CA MET A 134 17.21 -3.97 -1.89
C MET A 134 16.23 -4.47 -2.96
N ASP A 135 15.52 -5.57 -2.66
CA ASP A 135 14.54 -6.16 -3.58
C ASP A 135 13.46 -5.13 -3.95
N TYR A 136 13.28 -4.90 -5.25
CA TYR A 136 12.39 -3.88 -5.75
C TYR A 136 10.93 -4.21 -5.45
N LEU A 137 10.58 -5.50 -5.35
CA LEU A 137 9.25 -5.93 -4.94
C LEU A 137 8.95 -5.49 -3.49
N ASP A 138 9.92 -5.64 -2.58
CA ASP A 138 9.77 -5.23 -1.18
C ASP A 138 9.67 -3.70 -1.07
N LEU A 139 10.52 -2.97 -1.82
CA LEU A 139 10.47 -1.51 -1.91
C LEU A 139 9.11 -1.03 -2.43
N PHE A 140 8.60 -1.64 -3.50
CA PHE A 140 7.30 -1.29 -4.06
C PHE A 140 6.17 -1.55 -3.06
N GLN A 141 6.19 -2.69 -2.35
CA GLN A 141 5.19 -2.99 -1.32
C GLN A 141 5.23 -2.01 -0.14
N LYS A 142 6.42 -1.51 0.23
CA LYS A 142 6.61 -0.60 1.35
C LYS A 142 6.32 0.86 1.00
N PHE A 143 6.85 1.34 -0.12
CA PHE A 143 6.89 2.76 -0.49
C PHE A 143 6.00 3.11 -1.69
N GLY A 144 5.53 2.14 -2.47
CA GLY A 144 4.63 2.32 -3.62
C GLY A 144 3.15 2.53 -3.24
N TYR A 145 2.87 3.12 -2.07
CA TYR A 145 1.51 3.24 -1.52
C TYR A 145 0.56 4.08 -2.38
N SER A 146 1.09 4.98 -3.23
CA SER A 146 0.30 5.78 -4.18
C SER A 146 -0.47 4.92 -5.19
N TYR A 147 0.00 3.70 -5.46
CA TYR A 147 -0.68 2.75 -6.35
C TYR A 147 -1.71 1.89 -5.60
N GLY A 148 -1.70 1.88 -4.27
CA GLY A 148 -2.57 1.04 -3.46
C GLY A 148 -2.23 -0.46 -3.51
N ALA A 149 -3.08 -1.29 -2.92
CA ALA A 149 -2.89 -2.74 -2.91
C ALA A 149 -3.19 -3.35 -4.28
N GLN A 150 -2.22 -4.09 -4.84
CA GLN A 150 -2.31 -4.63 -6.20
C GLN A 150 -2.98 -6.00 -6.25
N GLU A 151 -3.63 -6.30 -7.38
CA GLU A 151 -4.24 -7.62 -7.61
C GLU A 151 -3.21 -8.72 -7.81
N SER A 152 -2.05 -8.37 -8.33
CA SER A 152 -0.92 -9.24 -8.55
C SER A 152 0.34 -8.45 -8.31
N TYR A 153 1.34 -9.08 -7.72
CA TYR A 153 2.68 -8.51 -7.60
C TYR A 153 3.66 -9.20 -8.57
N LYS A 154 3.14 -9.82 -9.64
CA LYS A 154 3.97 -10.27 -10.77
C LYS A 154 4.51 -9.04 -11.50
N LEU A 155 5.77 -9.12 -11.94
CA LEU A 155 6.44 -8.02 -12.63
C LEU A 155 5.61 -7.47 -13.81
N ASP A 156 5.01 -8.34 -14.63
CA ASP A 156 4.17 -7.95 -15.76
C ASP A 156 2.99 -7.05 -15.38
N HIS A 157 2.28 -7.44 -14.32
CA HIS A 157 1.12 -6.68 -13.86
C HIS A 157 1.55 -5.31 -13.31
N ILE A 158 2.62 -5.27 -12.52
CA ILE A 158 3.12 -4.02 -11.97
C ILE A 158 3.68 -3.12 -13.08
N ALA A 159 4.34 -3.70 -14.09
CA ALA A 159 4.81 -2.96 -15.26
C ALA A 159 3.66 -2.29 -16.00
N HIS A 160 2.52 -2.97 -16.13
CA HIS A 160 1.35 -2.39 -16.76
C HIS A 160 0.73 -1.28 -15.92
N VAL A 161 0.61 -1.48 -14.61
CA VAL A 161 0.05 -0.47 -13.68
C VAL A 161 0.93 0.77 -13.61
N VAL A 162 2.25 0.59 -13.53
CA VAL A 162 3.20 1.68 -13.30
C VAL A 162 3.60 2.33 -14.62
N LEU A 163 3.96 1.58 -15.66
CA LEU A 163 4.53 2.11 -16.91
C LEU A 163 3.54 2.10 -18.08
N GLY A 164 2.41 1.39 -17.97
CA GLY A 164 1.52 1.15 -19.11
C GLY A 164 2.01 0.05 -20.06
N GLU A 165 3.13 -0.60 -19.74
CA GLU A 165 3.79 -1.60 -20.58
C GLU A 165 3.58 -3.02 -20.08
N ARG A 166 3.74 -4.01 -20.95
CA ARG A 166 3.73 -5.43 -20.59
C ARG A 166 5.08 -6.06 -20.90
N LYS A 167 5.32 -7.24 -20.34
CA LYS A 167 6.47 -8.08 -20.71
C LYS A 167 6.34 -8.56 -22.15
N VAL A 168 7.45 -9.05 -22.71
CA VAL A 168 7.45 -9.74 -24.01
C VAL A 168 6.47 -10.90 -23.94
N ASP A 169 5.51 -10.93 -24.86
CA ASP A 169 4.50 -11.99 -24.93
C ASP A 169 5.10 -13.26 -25.53
N TYR A 170 5.05 -14.35 -24.77
CA TYR A 170 5.51 -15.68 -25.17
C TYR A 170 4.39 -16.74 -25.07
N SER A 171 3.13 -16.30 -25.00
CA SER A 171 1.97 -17.18 -24.83
C SER A 171 1.89 -18.30 -25.86
N GLU A 172 2.36 -18.06 -27.09
CA GLU A 172 2.45 -19.05 -28.18
C GLU A 172 3.31 -20.28 -27.83
N TYR A 173 4.33 -20.12 -26.97
CA TYR A 173 5.22 -21.19 -26.53
C TYR A 173 4.74 -21.91 -25.27
N GLY A 174 3.75 -21.35 -24.56
CA GLY A 174 3.15 -21.90 -23.35
C GLY A 174 4.02 -21.87 -22.08
N SER A 175 5.33 -22.10 -22.18
CA SER A 175 6.26 -22.09 -21.04
C SER A 175 7.62 -21.46 -21.38
N LEU A 176 8.31 -20.91 -20.37
CA LEU A 176 9.67 -20.36 -20.54
C LEU A 176 10.69 -21.42 -20.96
N TYR A 177 10.48 -22.70 -20.59
CA TYR A 177 11.35 -23.79 -21.02
C TYR A 177 11.19 -24.06 -22.52
N THR A 178 9.95 -24.06 -23.01
CA THR A 178 9.65 -24.19 -24.44
C THR A 178 10.21 -23.01 -25.22
N LEU A 179 9.99 -21.79 -24.72
CA LEU A 179 10.56 -20.56 -25.31
C LEU A 179 12.09 -20.67 -25.45
N TYR A 180 12.78 -21.05 -24.38
CA TYR A 180 14.24 -21.28 -24.43
C TYR A 180 14.68 -22.30 -25.49
N LYS A 181 13.86 -23.34 -25.77
CA LYS A 181 14.19 -24.39 -26.72
C LYS A 181 13.86 -24.05 -28.17
N GLU A 182 12.76 -23.34 -28.39
CA GLU A 182 12.22 -23.05 -29.71
C GLU A 182 12.69 -21.69 -30.24
N ASP A 183 12.89 -20.71 -29.35
CA ASP A 183 13.26 -19.34 -29.70
C ASP A 183 14.17 -18.71 -28.63
N HIS A 184 15.47 -19.03 -28.73
CA HIS A 184 16.48 -18.53 -27.79
C HIS A 184 16.68 -17.01 -27.88
N GLN A 185 16.46 -16.40 -29.05
CA GLN A 185 16.56 -14.96 -29.24
C GLN A 185 15.53 -14.24 -28.35
N LYS A 186 14.25 -14.60 -28.52
CA LYS A 186 13.15 -14.06 -27.73
C LYS A 186 13.24 -14.40 -26.24
N PHE A 187 13.80 -15.56 -25.89
CA PHE A 187 14.09 -15.92 -24.48
C PHE A 187 15.05 -14.93 -23.81
N ILE A 188 16.13 -14.55 -24.50
CA ILE A 188 17.10 -13.58 -23.97
C ILE A 188 16.51 -12.17 -23.96
N ASP A 189 15.79 -11.76 -25.01
CA ASP A 189 15.10 -10.46 -25.05
C ASP A 189 14.10 -10.33 -23.88
N TYR A 190 13.36 -11.41 -23.56
CA TYR A 190 12.48 -11.48 -22.38
C TYR A 190 13.26 -11.28 -21.07
N ASN A 191 14.42 -11.95 -20.92
CA ASN A 191 15.25 -11.81 -19.71
C ASN A 191 15.81 -10.39 -19.54
N ILE A 192 16.22 -9.74 -20.64
CA ILE A 192 16.68 -8.34 -20.63
C ILE A 192 15.51 -7.40 -20.29
N LYS A 193 14.32 -7.63 -20.85
CA LYS A 193 13.13 -6.82 -20.55
C LYS A 193 12.81 -6.79 -19.06
N ASP A 194 12.97 -7.90 -18.37
CA ASP A 194 12.74 -7.96 -16.92
C ASP A 194 13.63 -6.99 -16.15
N VAL A 195 14.90 -6.92 -16.51
CA VAL A 195 15.88 -6.01 -15.89
C VAL A 195 15.61 -4.55 -16.30
N GLU A 196 15.26 -4.30 -17.57
CA GLU A 196 14.89 -2.97 -18.07
C GLU A 196 13.66 -2.41 -17.33
N LEU A 197 12.66 -3.25 -17.05
CA LEU A 197 11.47 -2.82 -16.30
C LEU A 197 11.81 -2.34 -14.88
N ILE A 198 12.79 -2.96 -14.21
CA ILE A 198 13.25 -2.54 -12.88
C ILE A 198 13.98 -1.20 -12.93
N ASP A 199 14.83 -1.02 -13.93
CA ASP A 199 15.52 0.26 -14.15
C ASP A 199 14.53 1.40 -14.37
N ARG A 200 13.51 1.15 -15.19
CA ARG A 200 12.45 2.13 -15.48
C ARG A 200 11.49 2.37 -14.33
N PHE A 201 11.30 1.39 -13.44
CA PHE A 201 10.64 1.61 -12.17
C PHE A 201 11.41 2.60 -11.30
N GLU A 202 12.73 2.48 -11.25
CA GLU A 202 13.56 3.45 -10.52
C GLU A 202 13.51 4.84 -11.15
N GLU A 203 13.57 4.95 -12.48
CA GLU A 203 13.40 6.23 -13.17
C GLU A 203 12.06 6.90 -12.85
N LYS A 204 10.97 6.11 -12.78
CA LYS A 204 9.62 6.64 -12.54
C LYS A 204 9.31 6.89 -11.07
N MET A 205 9.79 6.05 -10.16
CA MET A 205 9.36 6.05 -8.75
C MET A 205 10.47 6.40 -7.75
N GLY A 206 11.74 6.23 -8.11
CA GLY A 206 12.89 6.58 -7.26
C GLY A 206 12.92 5.84 -5.91
N LEU A 207 12.40 4.60 -5.83
CA LEU A 207 12.22 3.93 -4.54
C LEU A 207 13.53 3.51 -3.87
N ILE A 208 14.54 3.12 -4.65
CA ILE A 208 15.88 2.83 -4.13
C ILE A 208 16.47 4.11 -3.57
N THR A 209 16.43 5.19 -4.35
CA THR A 209 16.91 6.51 -3.96
C THR A 209 16.23 7.02 -2.68
N LEU A 210 14.91 6.83 -2.56
CA LEU A 210 14.14 7.16 -1.37
C LEU A 210 14.59 6.35 -0.15
N ALA A 211 14.71 5.04 -0.29
CA ALA A 211 15.15 4.17 0.81
C ALA A 211 16.58 4.51 1.25
N MET A 212 17.52 4.74 0.32
CA MET A 212 18.86 5.22 0.65
C MET A 212 18.82 6.55 1.40
N THR A 213 18.00 7.51 0.94
CA THR A 213 17.84 8.82 1.59
C THR A 213 17.34 8.66 3.04
N ILE A 214 16.37 7.79 3.28
CA ILE A 214 15.87 7.46 4.63
C ILE A 214 16.98 6.82 5.46
N ALA A 215 17.74 5.86 4.90
CA ALA A 215 18.80 5.17 5.62
C ALA A 215 19.93 6.12 6.04
N TYR A 216 20.41 6.97 5.14
CA TYR A 216 21.43 7.98 5.45
C TYR A 216 20.93 8.97 6.50
N LYS A 217 19.69 9.46 6.37
CA LYS A 217 19.09 10.36 7.36
C LYS A 217 18.90 9.67 8.73
N GLY A 218 18.51 8.40 8.69
CA GLY A 218 18.36 7.52 9.84
C GLY A 218 19.69 7.07 10.44
N GLY A 219 20.79 7.11 9.68
CA GLY A 219 22.10 6.55 10.00
C GLY A 219 22.01 5.07 10.39
N VAL A 220 21.39 4.30 9.50
CA VAL A 220 21.19 2.85 9.60
C VAL A 220 21.54 2.18 8.27
N ASN A 221 21.53 0.84 8.21
CA ASN A 221 21.71 0.13 6.95
C ASN A 221 20.47 0.25 6.07
N TYR A 222 20.60 -0.01 4.76
CA TYR A 222 19.46 0.11 3.83
C TYR A 222 18.32 -0.86 4.16
N SER A 223 18.63 -2.06 4.64
CA SER A 223 17.63 -3.05 5.05
C SER A 223 16.79 -2.61 6.26
N ASP A 224 17.34 -1.77 7.14
CA ASP A 224 16.63 -1.24 8.32
C ASP A 224 15.47 -0.30 7.93
N THR A 225 15.48 0.25 6.71
CA THR A 225 14.43 1.13 6.16
C THR A 225 13.07 0.43 6.00
N MET A 226 13.08 -0.90 6.00
CA MET A 226 11.85 -1.71 5.97
C MET A 226 11.12 -1.67 7.32
N GLY A 227 11.86 -1.44 8.41
CA GLY A 227 11.36 -1.23 9.77
C GLY A 227 11.25 0.25 10.15
N THR A 228 11.00 0.51 11.43
CA THR A 228 10.90 1.88 11.99
C THR A 228 11.72 2.05 13.26
N THR A 229 11.83 1.00 14.09
CA THR A 229 12.47 1.06 15.41
C THR A 229 13.97 1.32 15.33
N ALA A 230 14.71 0.61 14.47
CA ALA A 230 16.16 0.78 14.31
C ALA A 230 16.52 2.20 13.85
N ILE A 231 15.75 2.74 12.90
CA ILE A 231 15.90 4.10 12.38
C ILE A 231 15.78 5.12 13.53
N TRP A 232 14.70 5.03 14.29
CA TRP A 232 14.44 5.97 15.38
C TRP A 232 15.40 5.78 16.56
N ASP A 233 15.85 4.55 16.85
CA ASP A 233 16.87 4.32 17.88
C ASP A 233 18.18 5.03 17.50
N SER A 234 18.60 4.91 16.24
CA SER A 234 19.82 5.55 15.73
C SER A 234 19.70 7.09 15.70
N ILE A 235 18.55 7.64 15.27
CA ILE A 235 18.30 9.08 15.28
C ILE A 235 18.37 9.64 16.71
N VAL A 236 17.63 9.04 17.65
CA VAL A 236 17.59 9.51 19.05
C VAL A 236 18.96 9.32 19.70
N PHE A 237 19.65 8.20 19.44
CA PHE A 237 21.01 7.96 19.93
C PHE A 237 21.99 9.06 19.49
N ARG A 238 22.00 9.41 18.20
CA ARG A 238 22.89 10.47 17.69
C ARG A 238 22.60 11.82 18.35
N GLU A 239 21.32 12.13 18.56
CA GLU A 239 20.92 13.37 19.21
C GLU A 239 21.32 13.40 20.70
N LEU A 240 21.09 12.32 21.45
CA LEU A 240 21.54 12.21 22.84
C LEU A 240 23.07 12.27 22.94
N LYS A 241 23.79 11.59 22.03
CA LYS A 241 25.26 11.65 21.95
C LYS A 241 25.75 13.07 21.73
N ARG A 242 25.12 13.83 20.82
CA ARG A 242 25.44 15.25 20.59
C ARG A 242 25.26 16.10 21.85
N ARG A 243 24.25 15.77 22.66
CA ARG A 243 23.98 16.40 23.97
C ARG A 243 24.83 15.85 25.12
N LYS A 244 25.71 14.88 24.87
CA LYS A 244 26.49 14.15 25.89
C LYS A 244 25.61 13.47 26.96
N VAL A 245 24.43 13.00 26.55
CA VAL A 245 23.48 12.25 27.38
C VAL A 245 23.59 10.77 27.05
N VAL A 246 23.66 9.93 28.08
CA VAL A 246 23.73 8.47 27.92
C VAL A 246 22.31 7.92 27.68
N PRO A 247 22.08 7.14 26.60
CA PRO A 247 20.79 6.49 26.37
C PRO A 247 20.53 5.38 27.41
N PRO A 248 19.27 5.06 27.72
CA PRO A 248 18.95 3.94 28.60
C PRO A 248 19.35 2.58 27.98
N PRO A 249 19.62 1.56 28.80
CA PRO A 249 19.80 0.20 28.31
C PRO A 249 18.53 -0.29 27.63
N MET A 250 18.67 -1.24 26.70
CA MET A 250 17.51 -1.89 26.11
C MET A 250 17.02 -2.99 27.05
N GLU A 251 15.80 -2.86 27.53
CA GLU A 251 15.18 -3.81 28.45
C GLU A 251 13.98 -4.49 27.78
N PRO A 252 13.69 -5.76 28.08
CA PRO A 252 12.46 -6.41 27.64
C PRO A 252 11.25 -5.72 28.28
N LYS A 253 10.34 -5.20 27.46
CA LYS A 253 9.12 -4.52 27.93
C LYS A 253 7.91 -5.39 27.67
N GLN A 254 6.98 -5.41 28.63
CA GLN A 254 5.71 -6.11 28.44
C GLN A 254 4.89 -5.40 27.36
N THR A 255 4.47 -6.15 26.35
CA THR A 255 3.50 -5.67 25.37
C THR A 255 2.11 -5.70 26.00
N ARG A 256 1.47 -4.54 26.10
CA ARG A 256 0.05 -4.43 26.47
C ARG A 256 -0.69 -3.70 25.35
N SER A 257 -1.92 -4.13 25.08
CA SER A 257 -2.80 -3.38 24.19
C SER A 257 -3.17 -2.06 24.86
N PHE A 258 -3.08 -0.97 24.11
CA PHE A 258 -3.57 0.35 24.51
C PHE A 258 -4.53 0.89 23.45
N ALA A 259 -5.27 1.94 23.78
CA ALA A 259 -6.25 2.53 22.88
C ALA A 259 -5.61 3.06 21.59
N GLY A 260 -6.31 2.94 20.46
CA GLY A 260 -5.88 3.48 19.17
C GLY A 260 -6.48 4.86 18.87
N GLY A 261 -6.56 5.23 17.59
CA GLY A 261 -7.32 6.40 17.14
C GLY A 261 -8.83 6.27 17.37
N TYR A 262 -9.51 7.40 17.48
CA TYR A 262 -10.98 7.44 17.65
C TYR A 262 -11.68 7.29 16.29
N VAL A 263 -12.77 6.52 16.26
CA VAL A 263 -13.61 6.36 15.07
C VAL A 263 -15.07 6.47 15.48
N LYS A 264 -15.70 7.59 15.10
CA LYS A 264 -17.13 7.85 15.34
C LYS A 264 -18.00 6.88 14.52
N ALA A 265 -19.13 6.46 15.07
CA ALA A 265 -20.13 5.75 14.28
C ALA A 265 -20.74 6.72 13.26
N PRO A 266 -20.72 6.41 11.96
CA PRO A 266 -21.15 7.39 10.98
C PRO A 266 -22.67 7.52 10.93
N HIS A 267 -23.18 8.67 10.49
CA HIS A 267 -24.55 8.76 10.00
C HIS A 267 -24.64 7.98 8.68
N ILE A 268 -25.33 6.83 8.70
CA ILE A 268 -25.46 5.96 7.53
C ILE A 268 -26.41 6.61 6.52
N GLY A 269 -26.06 6.50 5.24
CA GLY A 269 -26.86 6.98 4.14
C GLY A 269 -26.16 8.03 3.28
N LEU A 270 -26.96 8.71 2.47
CA LEU A 270 -26.52 9.78 1.57
C LEU A 270 -26.53 11.11 2.29
N HIS A 271 -25.48 11.91 2.06
CA HIS A 271 -25.30 13.25 2.61
C HIS A 271 -24.91 14.20 1.49
N ASP A 272 -25.61 15.33 1.42
CA ASP A 272 -25.32 16.41 0.50
C ASP A 272 -24.26 17.35 1.08
N TRP A 273 -23.40 17.87 0.20
CA TRP A 273 -22.32 18.82 0.49
C TRP A 273 -21.49 18.41 1.71
N VAL A 274 -20.68 17.36 1.55
CA VAL A 274 -19.78 16.87 2.59
C VAL A 274 -18.43 17.58 2.51
N VAL A 275 -18.05 18.23 3.61
CA VAL A 275 -16.72 18.82 3.75
C VAL A 275 -15.91 18.02 4.77
N SER A 276 -14.68 17.66 4.44
CA SER A 276 -13.73 17.08 5.39
C SER A 276 -12.70 18.11 5.85
N PHE A 277 -12.39 18.07 7.14
CA PHE A 277 -11.27 18.79 7.76
C PHE A 277 -10.31 17.76 8.33
N ASP A 278 -8.99 18.03 8.24
CA ASP A 278 -7.95 17.11 8.69
C ASP A 278 -6.93 17.80 9.61
N LEU A 279 -6.50 17.10 10.66
CA LEU A 279 -5.43 17.58 11.54
C LEU A 279 -4.06 17.33 10.93
N ALA A 280 -3.34 18.41 10.61
CA ALA A 280 -2.02 18.33 10.01
C ALA A 280 -1.04 17.54 10.90
N SER A 281 -0.71 16.31 10.51
CA SER A 281 0.22 15.43 11.24
C SER A 281 -0.08 15.31 12.74
N LEU A 282 -1.27 14.82 13.07
CA LEU A 282 -1.81 14.74 14.44
C LEU A 282 -0.77 14.29 15.49
N TYR A 283 -0.24 13.07 15.39
CA TYR A 283 0.62 12.51 16.44
C TYR A 283 1.94 13.25 16.63
N PRO A 284 2.73 13.59 15.58
CA PRO A 284 3.91 14.43 15.74
C PRO A 284 3.60 15.77 16.43
N ASN A 285 2.51 16.45 16.06
CA ASN A 285 2.17 17.72 16.67
C ASN A 285 1.70 17.57 18.13
N LEU A 286 0.99 16.50 18.48
CA LEU A 286 0.66 16.20 19.89
C LEU A 286 1.90 15.95 20.74
N ILE A 287 2.88 15.21 20.21
CA ILE A 287 4.16 14.98 20.89
C ILE A 287 4.82 16.31 21.22
N VAL A 288 4.83 17.26 20.29
CA VAL A 288 5.43 18.58 20.53
C VAL A 288 4.58 19.44 21.46
N GLN A 289 3.28 19.54 21.21
CA GLN A 289 2.32 20.35 21.97
C GLN A 289 2.32 20.03 23.46
N TYR A 290 2.39 18.74 23.81
CA TYR A 290 2.40 18.29 25.19
C TYR A 290 3.80 18.00 25.72
N ASN A 291 4.84 18.20 24.90
CA ASN A 291 6.24 17.87 25.21
C ASN A 291 6.44 16.39 25.62
N MET A 292 5.79 15.47 24.90
CA MET A 292 5.76 14.05 25.23
C MET A 292 7.09 13.36 24.91
N SER A 293 7.87 13.02 25.93
CA SER A 293 9.14 12.32 25.79
C SER A 293 9.42 11.54 27.08
N PRO A 294 10.13 10.40 27.04
CA PRO A 294 10.38 9.60 28.24
C PRO A 294 11.05 10.39 29.38
N GLU A 295 11.94 11.34 29.06
CA GLU A 295 12.68 12.14 30.02
C GLU A 295 11.98 13.44 30.43
N THR A 296 10.84 13.77 29.81
CA THR A 296 10.00 14.89 30.22
C THR A 296 8.80 14.44 31.05
N LEU A 297 8.45 13.15 31.00
CA LEU A 297 7.39 12.54 31.80
C LEU A 297 7.66 12.72 33.31
N GLN A 298 6.64 13.16 34.04
CA GLN A 298 6.73 13.43 35.48
C GLN A 298 6.03 12.35 36.31
N PRO A 299 6.38 12.19 37.61
CA PRO A 299 5.67 11.29 38.52
C PRO A 299 4.24 11.75 38.85
N GLU A 300 3.94 13.04 38.66
CA GLU A 300 2.61 13.60 38.88
C GLU A 300 1.61 13.00 37.87
N VAL A 301 0.46 12.56 38.37
CA VAL A 301 -0.64 12.02 37.58
C VAL A 301 -1.89 12.83 37.89
N GLN A 302 -2.60 13.22 36.84
CA GLN A 302 -3.87 13.92 36.88
C GLN A 302 -5.02 12.96 36.55
N GLU A 303 -6.26 13.42 36.70
CA GLU A 303 -7.45 12.64 36.30
C GLU A 303 -7.35 12.25 34.83
N ALA A 304 -7.65 10.98 34.51
CA ALA A 304 -7.50 10.43 33.17
C ALA A 304 -8.87 10.22 32.53
N GLY A 305 -9.01 10.55 31.24
CA GLY A 305 -10.21 10.25 30.46
C GLY A 305 -10.51 11.30 29.41
N VAL A 306 -10.79 10.86 28.19
CA VAL A 306 -11.16 11.75 27.09
C VAL A 306 -12.43 12.55 27.43
N ASP A 307 -13.45 11.88 27.98
CA ASP A 307 -14.72 12.53 28.35
C ASP A 307 -14.53 13.54 29.50
N TYR A 308 -13.67 13.22 30.49
CA TYR A 308 -13.34 14.15 31.57
C TYR A 308 -12.78 15.47 31.03
N TYR A 309 -11.83 15.40 30.08
CA TYR A 309 -11.27 16.61 29.49
C TYR A 309 -12.25 17.31 28.54
N LEU A 310 -13.13 16.60 27.82
CA LEU A 310 -14.16 17.19 26.95
C LEU A 310 -15.18 18.07 27.68
N GLU A 311 -15.46 17.75 28.94
CA GLU A 311 -16.37 18.50 29.80
C GLU A 311 -15.67 19.61 30.60
N LYS A 312 -14.33 19.59 30.66
CA LYS A 312 -13.57 20.52 31.46
C LYS A 312 -13.53 21.91 30.81
N THR A 313 -13.85 22.94 31.59
CA THR A 313 -13.75 24.35 31.19
C THR A 313 -12.60 25.07 31.87
N ASP A 314 -12.26 24.67 33.09
CA ASP A 314 -11.18 25.27 33.86
C ASP A 314 -9.83 24.63 33.56
N LYS A 315 -8.76 25.44 33.70
CA LYS A 315 -7.39 24.96 33.57
C LYS A 315 -7.07 23.84 34.56
N VAL A 316 -6.32 22.84 34.10
CA VAL A 316 -5.76 21.80 34.97
C VAL A 316 -4.93 22.40 36.10
N ASN A 317 -5.09 21.86 37.30
CA ASN A 317 -4.29 22.25 38.46
C ASN A 317 -2.93 21.55 38.43
N SER A 318 -2.12 21.88 37.42
CA SER A 318 -0.77 21.36 37.25
C SER A 318 0.15 22.44 36.70
N LYS A 319 1.41 22.44 37.16
CA LYS A 319 2.47 23.26 36.56
C LYS A 319 3.01 22.64 35.26
N HIS A 320 2.63 21.39 34.98
CA HIS A 320 3.05 20.59 33.83
C HIS A 320 1.98 20.61 32.73
N SER A 321 2.36 20.22 31.50
CA SER A 321 1.37 19.92 30.45
C SER A 321 0.75 18.56 30.74
N VAL A 322 -0.53 18.40 30.43
CA VAL A 322 -1.29 17.21 30.82
C VAL A 322 -1.93 16.55 29.60
N ALA A 323 -1.62 15.27 29.37
CA ALA A 323 -2.24 14.45 28.34
C ALA A 323 -3.58 13.88 28.80
N ALA A 324 -4.42 13.45 27.86
CA ALA A 324 -5.76 12.94 28.17
C ALA A 324 -5.76 11.65 29.01
N ASN A 325 -4.64 10.93 29.09
CA ASN A 325 -4.46 9.78 29.97
C ASN A 325 -3.99 10.15 31.40
N GLY A 326 -4.00 11.44 31.74
CA GLY A 326 -3.57 11.95 33.04
C GLY A 326 -2.05 12.05 33.21
N SER A 327 -1.25 11.59 32.24
CA SER A 327 0.21 11.72 32.29
C SER A 327 0.63 13.18 32.14
N THR A 328 1.61 13.60 32.93
CA THR A 328 2.10 14.99 32.93
C THR A 328 3.54 15.10 32.44
N TYR A 329 3.87 16.22 31.79
CA TYR A 329 5.18 16.46 31.20
C TYR A 329 5.75 17.82 31.60
N THR A 330 7.06 17.88 31.87
CA THR A 330 7.70 19.14 32.28
C THR A 330 7.63 20.20 31.19
N LYS A 331 7.51 21.46 31.62
CA LYS A 331 7.57 22.64 30.75
C LYS A 331 8.89 23.40 30.88
N GLU A 332 9.81 22.92 31.72
CA GLU A 332 11.09 23.59 31.99
C GLU A 332 12.11 23.42 30.86
N LYS A 333 12.02 22.30 30.12
CA LYS A 333 12.90 21.97 29.00
C LYS A 333 12.13 21.21 27.92
N GLN A 334 12.50 21.43 26.66
CA GLN A 334 11.97 20.65 25.55
C GLN A 334 12.60 19.25 25.52
N GLY A 335 11.77 18.22 25.36
CA GLY A 335 12.20 16.83 25.25
C GLY A 335 12.93 16.53 23.93
N VAL A 336 13.64 15.41 23.90
CA VAL A 336 14.42 14.95 22.75
C VAL A 336 13.52 14.60 21.57
N LEU A 337 12.41 13.88 21.80
CA LEU A 337 11.48 13.52 20.72
C LEU A 337 10.79 14.77 20.15
N PRO A 338 10.18 15.66 20.96
CA PRO A 338 9.68 16.95 20.47
C PRO A 338 10.72 17.75 19.69
N ASN A 339 11.95 17.87 20.19
CA ASN A 339 12.98 18.65 19.52
C ASN A 339 13.37 18.08 18.14
N ILE A 340 13.52 16.76 18.02
CA ILE A 340 13.79 16.12 16.72
C ILE A 340 12.65 16.39 15.74
N ILE A 341 11.41 16.27 16.19
CA ILE A 341 10.22 16.56 15.37
C ILE A 341 10.25 18.00 14.86
N VAL A 342 10.48 18.98 15.74
CA VAL A 342 10.57 20.40 15.35
C VAL A 342 11.68 20.62 14.32
N ASN A 343 12.86 20.05 14.54
CA ASN A 343 13.98 20.18 13.59
C ASN A 343 13.63 19.59 12.23
N TYR A 344 12.99 18.42 12.19
CA TYR A 344 12.58 17.77 10.95
C TYR A 344 11.47 18.55 10.22
N TYR A 345 10.52 19.15 10.94
CA TYR A 345 9.53 20.04 10.33
C TYR A 345 10.17 21.27 9.69
N ASN A 346 11.09 21.93 10.41
CA ASN A 346 11.78 23.11 9.91
C ASN A 346 12.61 22.77 8.66
N GLU A 347 13.40 21.70 8.73
CA GLU A 347 14.18 21.22 7.59
C GLU A 347 13.27 20.86 6.41
N ARG A 348 12.14 20.20 6.64
CA ARG A 348 11.19 19.86 5.57
C ARG A 348 10.58 21.12 4.93
N LYS A 349 10.30 22.16 5.72
CA LYS A 349 9.78 23.44 5.22
C LYS A 349 10.82 24.16 4.36
N GLU A 350 12.08 24.17 4.79
CA GLU A 350 13.21 24.71 4.02
C GLU A 350 13.37 23.97 2.69
N VAL A 351 13.45 22.64 2.72
CA VAL A 351 13.58 21.79 1.52
C VAL A 351 12.41 21.99 0.57
N LYS A 352 11.17 22.11 1.07
CA LYS A 352 10.01 22.43 0.22
C LYS A 352 10.12 23.81 -0.44
N THR A 353 10.64 24.80 0.27
CA THR A 353 10.81 26.16 -0.25
C THR A 353 11.86 26.16 -1.37
N GLU A 354 13.00 25.52 -1.14
CA GLU A 354 14.04 25.30 -2.16
C GLU A 354 13.49 24.56 -3.38
N MET A 355 12.72 23.50 -3.16
CA MET A 355 12.11 22.69 -4.22
C MET A 355 11.17 23.51 -5.10
N LEU A 356 10.33 24.36 -4.49
CA LEU A 356 9.43 25.23 -5.24
C LEU A 356 10.20 26.29 -6.04
N ALA A 357 11.26 26.86 -5.47
CA ALA A 357 12.13 27.79 -6.19
C ALA A 357 12.82 27.11 -7.39
N ALA A 358 13.32 25.89 -7.21
CA ALA A 358 13.94 25.10 -8.27
C ALA A 358 12.93 24.76 -9.39
N LYS A 359 11.71 24.37 -9.04
CA LYS A 359 10.62 24.14 -10.01
C LYS A 359 10.29 25.41 -10.80
N GLN A 360 10.17 26.56 -10.14
CA GLN A 360 9.93 27.84 -10.81
C GLN A 360 11.08 28.24 -11.74
N ALA A 361 12.32 27.95 -11.37
CA ALA A 361 13.47 28.16 -12.23
C ALA A 361 13.45 27.23 -13.44
N TYR A 362 13.08 25.96 -13.25
CA TYR A 362 12.98 24.96 -14.32
C TYR A 362 11.91 25.33 -15.36
N GLU A 363 10.76 25.85 -14.95
CA GLU A 363 9.73 26.34 -15.88
C GLU A 363 10.21 27.50 -16.77
N LYS A 364 11.14 28.33 -16.25
CA LYS A 364 11.72 29.45 -17.00
C LYS A 364 12.84 29.01 -17.92
N GLU A 365 13.72 28.16 -17.41
CA GLU A 365 14.90 27.65 -18.11
C GLU A 365 15.13 26.18 -17.76
N PRO A 366 14.51 25.24 -18.50
CA PRO A 366 14.66 23.82 -18.25
C PRO A 366 16.13 23.40 -18.39
N SER A 367 16.67 22.76 -17.36
CA SER A 367 18.01 22.17 -17.40
C SER A 367 18.07 20.85 -16.64
N ILE A 368 18.93 19.94 -17.11
CA ILE A 368 19.17 18.64 -16.46
C ILE A 368 19.64 18.84 -15.00
N LYS A 369 20.36 19.92 -14.72
CA LYS A 369 20.82 20.25 -13.37
C LYS A 369 19.63 20.55 -12.45
N LEU A 370 18.72 21.42 -12.90
CA LEU A 370 17.52 21.78 -12.13
C LEU A 370 16.59 20.58 -11.94
N GLU A 371 16.43 19.74 -12.96
CA GLU A 371 15.65 18.50 -12.85
C GLU A 371 16.20 17.56 -11.76
N ARG A 372 17.52 17.34 -11.75
CA ARG A 372 18.19 16.54 -10.71
C ARG A 372 18.02 17.16 -9.32
N GLU A 373 18.15 18.47 -9.22
CA GLU A 373 17.96 19.20 -7.96
C GLU A 373 16.53 19.06 -7.43
N ILE A 374 15.52 19.22 -8.29
CA ILE A 374 14.12 19.01 -7.95
C ILE A 374 13.90 17.59 -7.43
N ASN A 375 14.40 16.57 -8.15
CA ASN A 375 14.25 15.17 -7.75
C ASN A 375 14.93 14.87 -6.39
N GLN A 376 16.09 15.46 -6.13
CA GLN A 376 16.78 15.32 -4.84
C GLN A 376 15.98 15.96 -3.70
N LEU A 377 15.46 17.17 -3.90
CA LEU A 377 14.65 17.88 -2.91
C LEU A 377 13.32 17.18 -2.65
N GLU A 378 12.68 16.65 -3.70
CA GLU A 378 11.46 15.83 -3.59
C GLU A 378 11.69 14.58 -2.76
N ASN A 379 12.77 13.84 -3.02
CA ASN A 379 13.15 12.66 -2.25
C ASN A 379 13.46 13.01 -0.79
N ARG A 380 14.19 14.11 -0.54
CA ARG A 380 14.53 14.56 0.80
C ARG A 380 13.29 14.95 1.62
N GLN A 381 12.36 15.73 1.05
CA GLN A 381 11.13 16.09 1.78
C GLN A 381 10.23 14.86 2.02
N MET A 382 10.23 13.89 1.11
CA MET A 382 9.46 12.65 1.23
C MET A 382 10.04 11.76 2.32
N ALA A 383 11.36 11.59 2.35
CA ALA A 383 12.05 10.85 3.40
C ALA A 383 11.75 11.44 4.79
N ILE A 384 11.80 12.78 4.94
CA ILE A 384 11.45 13.43 6.21
C ILE A 384 9.98 13.20 6.57
N LYS A 385 9.05 13.28 5.61
CA LYS A 385 7.62 12.98 5.83
C LYS A 385 7.42 11.55 6.34
N ILE A 386 8.06 10.57 5.69
CA ILE A 386 7.98 9.14 6.07
C ILE A 386 8.54 8.94 7.47
N LEU A 387 9.68 9.55 7.78
CA LEU A 387 10.28 9.48 9.12
C LEU A 387 9.31 10.03 10.16
N LEU A 388 8.82 11.27 10.01
CA LEU A 388 7.87 11.89 10.94
C LEU A 388 6.64 11.02 11.21
N ASN A 389 6.02 10.48 10.15
CA ASN A 389 4.84 9.62 10.27
C ASN A 389 5.17 8.27 10.95
N SER A 390 6.39 7.75 10.76
CA SER A 390 6.83 6.48 11.35
C SER A 390 7.19 6.56 12.83
N LEU A 391 7.43 7.77 13.38
CA LEU A 391 7.86 7.96 14.77
C LEU A 391 6.87 7.37 15.75
N TYR A 392 5.59 7.66 15.58
CA TYR A 392 4.55 7.11 16.45
C TYR A 392 4.54 5.58 16.40
N GLY A 393 4.71 4.99 15.22
CA GLY A 393 4.83 3.54 15.06
C GLY A 393 6.03 2.95 15.81
N ALA A 394 7.13 3.70 15.97
CA ALA A 394 8.25 3.31 16.82
C ALA A 394 7.91 3.48 18.32
N ILE A 395 7.32 4.60 18.72
CA ILE A 395 6.94 4.88 20.12
C ILE A 395 5.94 3.84 20.66
N GLY A 396 5.03 3.34 19.82
CA GLY A 396 4.06 2.31 20.19
C GLY A 396 4.61 0.87 20.16
N ASN A 397 5.86 0.66 19.78
CA ASN A 397 6.45 -0.67 19.63
C ASN A 397 7.26 -1.06 20.88
N ALA A 398 6.91 -2.17 21.53
CA ALA A 398 7.58 -2.64 22.75
C ALA A 398 9.08 -2.94 22.59
N TYR A 399 9.55 -3.22 21.36
CA TYR A 399 10.97 -3.42 21.04
C TYR A 399 11.76 -2.11 20.87
N PHE A 400 11.09 -0.96 20.90
CA PHE A 400 11.77 0.33 20.86
C PHE A 400 12.38 0.67 22.22
N ARG A 401 13.66 1.03 22.22
CA ARG A 401 14.43 1.39 23.44
C ARG A 401 13.71 2.42 24.31
N TYR A 402 13.02 3.37 23.69
CA TYR A 402 12.32 4.47 24.35
C TYR A 402 10.82 4.25 24.52
N PHE A 403 10.30 3.04 24.23
CA PHE A 403 8.90 2.68 24.49
C PHE A 403 8.54 2.91 25.96
N ASP A 404 7.48 3.67 26.19
CA ASP A 404 6.81 3.80 27.48
C ASP A 404 5.31 3.82 27.20
N LEU A 405 4.57 2.91 27.85
CA LEU A 405 3.13 2.75 27.63
C LEU A 405 2.37 4.06 27.92
N ARG A 406 2.80 4.82 28.94
CA ARG A 406 2.16 6.08 29.33
C ARG A 406 2.29 7.14 28.26
N VAL A 407 3.41 7.15 27.54
CA VAL A 407 3.66 8.07 26.43
C VAL A 407 2.85 7.62 25.20
N ALA A 408 2.91 6.33 24.84
CA ALA A 408 2.18 5.80 23.69
C ALA A 408 0.65 5.95 23.83
N GLU A 409 0.10 5.59 24.99
CA GLU A 409 -1.32 5.78 25.33
C GLU A 409 -1.67 7.27 25.48
N GLY A 410 -0.77 8.07 26.05
CA GLY A 410 -0.94 9.52 26.15
C GLY A 410 -1.13 10.18 24.78
N ILE A 411 -0.33 9.80 23.78
CA ILE A 411 -0.47 10.31 22.40
C ILE A 411 -1.84 9.92 21.82
N THR A 412 -2.24 8.66 21.95
CA THR A 412 -3.49 8.16 21.34
C THR A 412 -4.72 8.76 21.97
N LEU A 413 -4.86 8.72 23.30
CA LEU A 413 -6.00 9.29 24.00
C LEU A 413 -6.09 10.80 23.81
N THR A 414 -4.95 11.50 23.77
CA THR A 414 -4.96 12.94 23.49
C THR A 414 -5.34 13.23 22.03
N GLY A 415 -5.02 12.34 21.09
CA GLY A 415 -5.54 12.40 19.72
C GLY A 415 -7.05 12.20 19.65
N GLN A 416 -7.61 11.27 20.43
CA GLN A 416 -9.06 11.11 20.55
C GLN A 416 -9.73 12.37 21.13
N LEU A 417 -9.09 12.99 22.13
CA LEU A 417 -9.55 14.26 22.70
C LEU A 417 -9.52 15.36 21.64
N ALA A 418 -8.41 15.54 20.93
CA ALA A 418 -8.28 16.59 19.92
C ALA A 418 -9.36 16.49 18.83
N ILE A 419 -9.58 15.30 18.27
CA ILE A 419 -10.56 15.14 17.18
C ILE A 419 -12.01 15.31 17.66
N ARG A 420 -12.34 14.87 18.88
CA ARG A 420 -13.67 15.10 19.50
C ARG A 420 -13.85 16.55 19.95
N TRP A 421 -12.76 17.27 20.20
CA TRP A 421 -12.78 18.71 20.47
C TRP A 421 -13.14 19.51 19.22
N ALA A 422 -12.58 19.12 18.06
CA ALA A 422 -13.02 19.65 16.77
C ALA A 422 -14.48 19.35 16.47
N GLU A 423 -14.93 18.12 16.72
CA GLU A 423 -16.35 17.74 16.58
C GLU A 423 -17.28 18.67 17.37
N LYS A 424 -16.96 18.90 18.64
CA LYS A 424 -17.72 19.81 19.50
C LYS A 424 -17.73 21.25 18.96
N ALA A 425 -16.57 21.73 18.50
CA ALA A 425 -16.43 23.09 17.96
C ALA A 425 -17.24 23.32 16.68
N VAL A 426 -17.13 22.40 15.72
CA VAL A 426 -17.84 22.53 14.44
C VAL A 426 -19.34 22.35 14.60
N ASN A 427 -19.80 21.40 15.44
CA ASN A 427 -21.22 21.26 15.72
C ASN A 427 -21.78 22.50 16.42
N ALA A 428 -21.08 23.06 17.41
CA ALA A 428 -21.52 24.28 18.09
C ALA A 428 -21.66 25.46 17.12
N GLU A 429 -20.67 25.66 16.23
CA GLU A 429 -20.73 26.75 15.26
C GLU A 429 -21.80 26.52 14.18
N MET A 430 -21.95 25.29 13.68
CA MET A 430 -23.02 24.94 12.74
C MET A 430 -24.41 25.18 13.32
N ASN A 431 -24.65 24.75 14.57
CA ASN A 431 -25.92 25.00 15.26
C ASN A 431 -26.22 26.49 15.41
N LYS A 432 -25.21 27.28 15.79
CA LYS A 432 -25.32 28.73 15.88
C LYS A 432 -25.65 29.39 14.54
N ILE A 433 -24.95 29.02 13.46
CA ILE A 433 -25.19 29.59 12.13
C ILE A 433 -26.59 29.21 11.64
N LEU A 434 -26.99 27.95 11.81
CA LEU A 434 -28.25 27.43 11.28
C LEU A 434 -29.46 27.73 12.18
N GLY A 435 -29.25 28.13 13.43
CA GLY A 435 -30.31 28.35 14.41
C GLY A 435 -30.95 27.04 14.88
N THR A 436 -30.16 25.96 14.95
CA THR A 436 -30.58 24.67 15.50
C THR A 436 -30.02 24.48 16.90
N GLU A 437 -30.64 23.59 17.68
CA GLU A 437 -30.19 23.21 19.02
C GLU A 437 -29.73 21.74 18.99
N ASP A 438 -28.52 21.47 19.48
CA ASP A 438 -27.93 20.14 19.65
C ASP A 438 -27.98 19.21 18.41
N ALA A 439 -28.05 19.78 17.20
CA ALA A 439 -27.99 19.00 15.98
C ALA A 439 -26.55 18.53 15.70
N ASP A 440 -26.37 17.26 15.38
CA ASP A 440 -25.07 16.70 15.02
C ASP A 440 -24.86 16.75 13.51
N TYR A 441 -24.00 17.65 13.06
CA TYR A 441 -23.62 17.82 11.66
C TYR A 441 -22.41 16.99 11.26
N VAL A 442 -21.68 16.43 12.23
CA VAL A 442 -20.51 15.59 11.96
C VAL A 442 -20.97 14.19 11.58
N ILE A 443 -20.87 13.88 10.28
CA ILE A 443 -21.25 12.59 9.71
C ILE A 443 -20.36 11.49 10.27
N ALA A 444 -19.05 11.68 10.27
CA ALA A 444 -18.08 10.64 10.63
C ALA A 444 -16.75 11.24 11.09
N ILE A 445 -15.97 10.44 11.82
CA ILE A 445 -14.59 10.74 12.21
C ILE A 445 -13.76 9.48 12.00
N ASP A 446 -12.61 9.62 11.33
CA ASP A 446 -11.60 8.58 11.25
C ASP A 446 -10.24 9.14 11.70
N THR A 447 -9.88 8.88 12.96
CA THR A 447 -8.59 9.23 13.57
C THR A 447 -8.31 10.73 13.69
N ASP A 448 -7.97 11.40 12.59
CA ASP A 448 -7.52 12.78 12.48
C ASP A 448 -8.38 13.65 11.56
N SER A 449 -9.34 13.06 10.83
CA SER A 449 -10.27 13.79 9.98
C SER A 449 -11.71 13.80 10.51
N VAL A 450 -12.39 14.94 10.37
CA VAL A 450 -13.82 15.14 10.66
C VAL A 450 -14.56 15.37 9.33
N TYR A 451 -15.65 14.63 9.11
CA TYR A 451 -16.53 14.78 7.95
C TYR A 451 -17.83 15.43 8.40
N VAL A 452 -18.20 16.55 7.78
CA VAL A 452 -19.33 17.37 8.20
C VAL A 452 -20.32 17.52 7.05
N ASN A 453 -21.62 17.41 7.36
CA ASN A 453 -22.71 17.69 6.43
C ASN A 453 -22.97 19.20 6.39
N PHE A 454 -22.57 19.83 5.28
CA PHE A 454 -22.80 21.25 5.01
C PHE A 454 -24.04 21.50 4.14
N GLY A 455 -24.85 20.48 3.80
CA GLY A 455 -26.04 20.62 2.96
C GLY A 455 -26.99 21.71 3.42
N LYS A 456 -27.38 21.69 4.71
CA LYS A 456 -28.23 22.75 5.28
C LYS A 456 -27.61 24.15 5.25
N LEU A 457 -26.27 24.23 5.27
CA LEU A 457 -25.56 25.51 5.15
C LEU A 457 -25.66 26.04 3.73
N VAL A 458 -25.45 25.18 2.73
CA VAL A 458 -25.63 25.53 1.32
C VAL A 458 -27.08 25.95 1.06
N ASP A 459 -28.07 25.19 1.54
CA ASP A 459 -29.49 25.52 1.39
C ASP A 459 -29.85 26.88 1.99
N LYS A 460 -29.25 27.23 3.14
CA LYS A 460 -29.52 28.49 3.84
C LYS A 460 -29.00 29.71 3.08
N PHE A 461 -27.83 29.60 2.46
CA PHE A 461 -27.17 30.72 1.78
C PHE A 461 -27.45 30.76 0.28
N ASP A 462 -27.94 29.66 -0.31
CA ASP A 462 -28.27 29.49 -1.73
C ASP A 462 -27.19 30.07 -2.67
N PRO A 463 -25.92 29.61 -2.55
CA PRO A 463 -24.82 30.16 -3.34
C PRO A 463 -24.90 29.74 -4.81
N ILE A 464 -24.54 30.65 -5.72
CA ILE A 464 -24.44 30.36 -7.16
C ILE A 464 -23.41 29.26 -7.45
N ASP A 465 -22.27 29.30 -6.74
CA ASP A 465 -21.23 28.27 -6.79
C ASP A 465 -20.99 27.75 -5.37
N PRO A 466 -21.61 26.63 -5.00
CA PRO A 466 -21.45 26.05 -3.68
C PRO A 466 -20.01 25.64 -3.37
N VAL A 467 -19.21 25.21 -4.34
CA VAL A 467 -17.82 24.76 -4.09
C VAL A 467 -16.96 25.95 -3.68
N THR A 468 -17.01 27.05 -4.44
CA THR A 468 -16.28 28.28 -4.11
C THR A 468 -16.78 28.88 -2.80
N PHE A 469 -18.09 28.85 -2.55
CA PHE A 469 -18.66 29.29 -1.28
C PHE A 469 -18.13 28.47 -0.09
N LEU A 470 -18.17 27.15 -0.19
CA LEU A 470 -17.69 26.24 0.85
C LEU A 470 -16.19 26.41 1.10
N ASP A 471 -15.39 26.54 0.05
CA ASP A 471 -13.96 26.79 0.18
C ASP A 471 -13.65 28.08 0.97
N LYS A 472 -14.36 29.15 0.63
CA LYS A 472 -14.21 30.46 1.28
C LYS A 472 -14.69 30.45 2.74
N ILE A 473 -15.86 29.90 3.03
CA ILE A 473 -16.38 29.89 4.41
C ILE A 473 -15.56 28.94 5.31
N CYS A 474 -15.02 27.85 4.75
CA CYS A 474 -14.15 26.97 5.52
C CYS A 474 -12.87 27.69 5.96
N SER A 475 -12.19 28.37 5.03
CA SER A 475 -10.95 29.09 5.31
C SER A 475 -11.14 30.37 6.13
N GLU A 476 -12.15 31.18 5.81
CA GLU A 476 -12.34 32.48 6.47
C GLU A 476 -13.10 32.39 7.81
N HIS A 477 -13.83 31.30 8.06
CA HIS A 477 -14.68 31.17 9.26
C HIS A 477 -14.39 29.91 10.09
N PHE A 478 -14.50 28.71 9.51
CA PHE A 478 -14.39 27.46 10.29
C PHE A 478 -12.95 27.15 10.74
N GLU A 479 -11.94 27.38 9.91
CA GLU A 479 -10.53 27.25 10.29
C GLU A 479 -10.18 28.15 11.49
N PRO A 480 -10.54 29.46 11.50
CA PRO A 480 -10.42 30.31 12.69
C PRO A 480 -11.21 29.83 13.92
N VAL A 481 -12.36 29.16 13.74
CA VAL A 481 -13.11 28.55 14.85
C VAL A 481 -12.32 27.40 15.47
N PHE A 482 -11.74 26.53 14.65
CA PHE A 482 -10.86 25.47 15.13
C PHE A 482 -9.62 26.03 15.83
N GLU A 483 -8.97 27.04 15.26
CA GLU A 483 -7.80 27.69 15.87
C GLU A 483 -8.11 28.21 17.29
N ARG A 484 -9.21 28.94 17.45
CA ARG A 484 -9.65 29.42 18.78
C ARG A 484 -9.96 28.26 19.73
N SER A 485 -10.67 27.24 19.23
CA SER A 485 -11.05 26.07 20.03
C SER A 485 -9.84 25.29 20.53
N TYR A 486 -8.84 25.07 19.68
CA TYR A 486 -7.59 24.42 20.07
C TYR A 486 -6.73 25.30 20.97
N GLY A 487 -6.77 26.62 20.81
CA GLY A 487 -6.19 27.56 21.76
C GLY A 487 -6.75 27.35 23.18
N SER A 488 -8.08 27.26 23.31
CA SER A 488 -8.72 26.94 24.59
C SER A 488 -8.32 25.57 25.14
N LEU A 489 -8.25 24.54 24.29
CA LEU A 489 -7.79 23.20 24.72
C LEU A 489 -6.34 23.24 25.24
N ALA A 490 -5.46 23.97 24.56
CA ALA A 490 -4.07 24.15 24.95
C ALA A 490 -3.97 24.87 26.32
N GLU A 491 -4.80 25.87 26.57
CA GLU A 491 -4.88 26.55 27.87
C GLU A 491 -5.40 25.62 28.97
N ILE A 492 -6.51 24.93 28.72
CA ILE A 492 -7.15 23.99 29.67
C ILE A 492 -6.16 22.92 30.10
N THR A 493 -5.42 22.33 29.16
CA THR A 493 -4.47 21.25 29.42
C THR A 493 -3.06 21.74 29.78
N ASN A 494 -2.89 23.05 29.93
CA ASN A 494 -1.61 23.72 30.18
C ASN A 494 -0.50 23.27 29.22
N ALA A 495 -0.83 23.10 27.95
CA ALA A 495 0.08 22.62 26.90
C ALA A 495 1.42 23.38 26.87
N TYR A 496 2.46 22.72 26.39
CA TYR A 496 3.80 23.30 26.24
C TYR A 496 3.83 24.35 25.12
N ASP A 497 3.18 24.04 24.00
CA ASP A 497 3.06 24.88 22.81
C ASP A 497 1.72 24.60 22.11
N ASN A 498 1.12 25.54 21.41
CA ASN A 498 -0.12 25.28 20.66
C ASN A 498 0.21 24.96 19.19
N ARG A 499 -0.02 23.71 18.77
CA ARG A 499 0.38 23.22 17.44
C ARG A 499 -0.72 22.52 16.66
N MET A 500 -1.93 22.44 17.22
CA MET A 500 -3.04 21.83 16.50
C MET A 500 -3.51 22.78 15.41
N VAL A 501 -3.41 22.33 14.16
CA VAL A 501 -3.88 23.03 12.97
C VAL A 501 -4.78 22.07 12.20
N MET A 502 -6.00 22.51 11.95
CA MET A 502 -7.03 21.73 11.30
C MET A 502 -7.52 22.49 10.08
N ASP A 503 -7.20 21.95 8.91
CA ASP A 503 -7.42 22.60 7.62
C ASP A 503 -8.47 21.84 6.82
N ARG A 504 -9.13 22.54 5.88
CA ARG A 504 -10.07 21.89 4.96
C ARG A 504 -9.31 20.94 4.01
N GLU A 505 -9.69 19.66 4.05
CA GLU A 505 -9.13 18.62 3.17
C GLU A 505 -9.96 18.55 1.88
N ALA A 506 -11.21 18.07 1.92
CA ALA A 506 -12.02 17.83 0.72
C ALA A 506 -13.38 18.51 0.74
N ILE A 507 -13.88 18.87 -0.45
CA ILE A 507 -15.27 19.30 -0.70
C ILE A 507 -15.89 18.30 -1.67
N ALA A 508 -16.97 17.65 -1.25
CA ALA A 508 -17.76 16.73 -2.06
C ALA A 508 -19.22 17.17 -2.08
N ASP A 509 -19.87 17.08 -3.24
CA ASP A 509 -21.30 17.36 -3.37
C ASP A 509 -22.15 16.23 -2.79
N ILE A 510 -21.70 14.99 -2.93
CA ILE A 510 -22.37 13.78 -2.41
C ILE A 510 -21.37 12.91 -1.65
N GLY A 511 -21.78 12.49 -0.46
CA GLY A 511 -21.10 11.47 0.33
C GLY A 511 -22.03 10.36 0.78
N ILE A 512 -21.63 9.10 0.61
CA ILE A 512 -22.39 7.93 1.04
C ILE A 512 -21.59 7.18 2.09
N TRP A 513 -22.15 7.03 3.30
CA TRP A 513 -21.57 6.22 4.36
C TRP A 513 -22.35 4.93 4.57
N GLN A 514 -21.64 3.81 4.50
CA GLN A 514 -22.18 2.48 4.79
C GLN A 514 -21.86 2.05 6.23
N ALA A 515 -20.63 2.29 6.67
CA ALA A 515 -20.14 1.93 8.00
C ALA A 515 -18.84 2.68 8.33
N LYS A 516 -18.30 2.43 9.54
CA LYS A 516 -16.98 2.94 9.92
C LYS A 516 -15.94 2.55 8.86
N LYS A 517 -15.17 3.55 8.39
CA LYS A 517 -14.15 3.41 7.33
C LYS A 517 -14.68 2.89 5.98
N ARG A 518 -15.98 3.01 5.72
CA ARG A 518 -16.63 2.54 4.48
C ARG A 518 -17.52 3.64 3.88
N TYR A 519 -16.95 4.39 2.95
CA TYR A 519 -17.64 5.52 2.32
C TYR A 519 -17.18 5.83 0.90
N ILE A 520 -18.02 6.56 0.17
CA ILE A 520 -17.80 7.07 -1.19
C ILE A 520 -18.06 8.57 -1.18
N LEU A 521 -17.15 9.35 -1.73
CA LEU A 521 -17.29 10.80 -1.89
C LEU A 521 -17.09 11.19 -3.35
N ASN A 522 -17.94 12.08 -3.85
CA ASN A 522 -17.76 12.71 -5.15
C ASN A 522 -17.07 14.07 -4.99
N VAL A 523 -15.73 14.06 -5.03
CA VAL A 523 -14.89 15.19 -4.59
C VAL A 523 -14.67 16.17 -5.74
N HIS A 524 -14.97 17.44 -5.50
CA HIS A 524 -14.73 18.55 -6.43
C HIS A 524 -13.40 19.25 -6.16
N ASN A 525 -13.07 19.45 -4.88
CA ASN A 525 -11.85 20.09 -4.44
C ASN A 525 -11.15 19.23 -3.39
N ASN A 526 -9.84 19.03 -3.52
CA ASN A 526 -9.04 18.31 -2.53
C ASN A 526 -7.72 19.05 -2.26
N GLU A 527 -7.49 19.44 -1.01
CA GLU A 527 -6.33 20.20 -0.54
C GLU A 527 -6.08 21.49 -1.37
N GLY A 528 -7.15 22.14 -1.85
CA GLY A 528 -7.07 23.37 -2.66
C GLY A 528 -6.90 23.12 -4.16
N VAL A 529 -6.76 21.87 -4.58
CA VAL A 529 -6.76 21.48 -5.99
C VAL A 529 -8.19 21.28 -6.46
N GLN A 530 -8.68 22.22 -7.28
CA GLN A 530 -9.96 22.10 -7.96
C GLN A 530 -9.85 21.10 -9.12
N TYR A 531 -10.71 20.09 -9.14
CA TYR A 531 -10.78 19.17 -10.28
C TYR A 531 -11.69 19.72 -11.37
N ALA A 532 -11.31 19.47 -12.63
CA ALA A 532 -12.14 19.81 -13.79
C ALA A 532 -13.41 18.95 -13.86
N GLU A 533 -13.29 17.68 -13.49
CA GLU A 533 -14.42 16.78 -13.24
C GLU A 533 -14.30 16.20 -11.82
N PRO A 534 -15.41 16.02 -11.11
CA PRO A 534 -15.41 15.41 -9.78
C PRO A 534 -14.75 14.03 -9.79
N LYS A 535 -13.96 13.74 -8.75
CA LYS A 535 -13.26 12.46 -8.57
C LYS A 535 -13.85 11.68 -7.41
N LEU A 536 -14.09 10.39 -7.65
CA LEU A 536 -14.54 9.48 -6.60
C LEU A 536 -13.40 9.17 -5.61
N LYS A 537 -13.59 9.54 -4.33
CA LYS A 537 -12.77 9.08 -3.20
C LYS A 537 -13.52 7.95 -2.51
N ILE A 538 -13.04 6.72 -2.69
CA ILE A 538 -13.67 5.49 -2.16
C ILE A 538 -12.77 4.91 -1.07
N MET A 539 -13.30 4.76 0.14
CA MET A 539 -12.55 4.30 1.30
C MET A 539 -13.21 3.08 1.92
N GLY A 540 -12.46 1.97 1.98
CA GLY A 540 -12.83 0.70 2.64
C GLY A 540 -14.05 -0.03 2.10
N ILE A 541 -14.73 0.50 1.07
CA ILE A 541 -15.79 -0.20 0.35
C ILE A 541 -15.19 -1.45 -0.30
N GLU A 542 -15.71 -2.61 0.09
CA GLU A 542 -15.14 -3.91 -0.24
C GLU A 542 -15.27 -4.31 -1.70
N ALA A 543 -15.94 -3.49 -2.51
CA ALA A 543 -16.16 -3.66 -3.93
C ALA A 543 -14.85 -3.75 -4.74
N ILE A 544 -13.85 -2.90 -4.43
CA ILE A 544 -12.62 -2.79 -5.23
C ILE A 544 -11.46 -3.54 -4.55
N LYS A 545 -11.69 -4.81 -4.20
CA LYS A 545 -10.61 -5.67 -3.69
C LYS A 545 -9.85 -6.32 -4.85
N SER A 546 -8.58 -6.62 -4.60
CA SER A 546 -7.75 -7.48 -5.47
C SER A 546 -8.37 -8.87 -5.72
N SER A 547 -9.35 -9.27 -4.89
CA SER A 547 -10.11 -10.51 -5.04
C SER A 547 -11.35 -10.41 -5.93
N THR A 548 -11.67 -9.22 -6.45
CA THR A 548 -12.79 -8.97 -7.37
C THR A 548 -12.24 -9.01 -8.81
N PRO A 549 -12.96 -9.61 -9.80
CA PRO A 549 -12.49 -9.66 -11.17
C PRO A 549 -12.27 -8.27 -11.78
N ALA A 550 -11.32 -8.14 -12.71
CA ALA A 550 -10.87 -6.83 -13.21
C ALA A 550 -11.98 -6.02 -13.90
N GLU A 551 -12.72 -6.67 -14.81
CA GLU A 551 -13.88 -6.06 -15.49
C GLU A 551 -14.95 -5.60 -14.49
N VAL A 552 -15.19 -6.41 -13.46
CA VAL A 552 -16.13 -6.10 -12.39
C VAL A 552 -15.66 -4.92 -11.56
N ARG A 553 -14.36 -4.81 -11.24
CA ARG A 553 -13.83 -3.63 -10.52
C ARG A 553 -14.00 -2.35 -11.32
N LYS A 554 -13.83 -2.40 -12.63
CA LYS A 554 -14.07 -1.25 -13.52
C LYS A 554 -15.55 -0.87 -13.47
N ALA A 555 -16.45 -1.83 -13.68
CA ALA A 555 -17.88 -1.62 -13.59
C ALA A 555 -18.34 -1.12 -12.22
N LEU A 556 -17.72 -1.58 -11.12
CA LEU A 556 -17.98 -1.09 -9.77
C LEU A 556 -17.59 0.39 -9.62
N LYS A 557 -16.47 0.84 -10.20
CA LYS A 557 -16.13 2.27 -10.20
C LYS A 557 -17.13 3.08 -11.03
N ASP A 558 -17.51 2.55 -12.18
CA ASP A 558 -18.44 3.23 -13.09
C ASP A 558 -19.84 3.36 -12.47
N ILE A 559 -20.36 2.29 -11.85
CA ILE A 559 -21.66 2.33 -11.18
C ILE A 559 -21.64 3.23 -9.94
N PHE A 560 -20.52 3.34 -9.21
CA PHE A 560 -20.42 4.33 -8.13
C PHE A 560 -20.52 5.76 -8.64
N LYS A 561 -19.99 6.06 -9.84
CA LYS A 561 -20.19 7.37 -10.47
C LYS A 561 -21.67 7.58 -10.75
N VAL A 562 -22.36 6.59 -11.34
CA VAL A 562 -23.81 6.67 -11.59
C VAL A 562 -24.61 6.84 -10.31
N ILE A 563 -24.24 6.15 -9.22
CA ILE A 563 -24.95 6.25 -7.93
C ILE A 563 -24.84 7.66 -7.35
N VAL A 564 -23.65 8.27 -7.38
CA VAL A 564 -23.47 9.61 -6.78
C VAL A 564 -23.93 10.76 -7.66
N THR A 565 -24.03 10.58 -8.98
CA THR A 565 -24.46 11.65 -9.91
C THR A 565 -25.87 11.47 -10.48
N GLY A 566 -26.45 10.28 -10.34
CA GLY A 566 -27.68 9.86 -11.02
C GLY A 566 -28.84 9.58 -10.08
N SER A 567 -29.81 8.82 -10.58
CA SER A 567 -31.02 8.42 -9.86
C SER A 567 -31.11 6.91 -9.73
N GLU A 568 -32.03 6.41 -8.90
CA GLU A 568 -32.31 4.99 -8.76
C GLU A 568 -32.62 4.31 -10.13
N PRO A 569 -33.50 4.85 -11.01
CA PRO A 569 -33.73 4.24 -12.33
C PRO A 569 -32.48 4.20 -13.22
N ALA A 570 -31.65 5.24 -13.19
CA ALA A 570 -30.40 5.26 -13.96
C ALA A 570 -29.41 4.20 -13.46
N THR A 571 -29.36 4.00 -12.14
CA THR A 571 -28.55 2.97 -11.48
C THR A 571 -29.04 1.56 -11.84
N GLN A 572 -30.35 1.30 -11.73
CA GLN A 572 -30.96 0.03 -12.12
C GLN A 572 -30.67 -0.31 -13.59
N LYS A 573 -30.82 0.67 -14.49
CA LYS A 573 -30.49 0.50 -15.90
C LYS A 573 -29.00 0.17 -16.10
N ALA A 574 -28.09 0.90 -15.46
CA ALA A 574 -26.66 0.63 -15.57
C ALA A 574 -26.27 -0.76 -15.03
N ILE A 575 -26.94 -1.24 -13.97
CA ILE A 575 -26.78 -2.60 -13.45
C ILE A 575 -27.25 -3.63 -14.49
N ALA A 576 -28.40 -3.40 -15.14
CA ALA A 576 -28.92 -4.28 -16.19
C ALA A 576 -28.00 -4.31 -17.42
N ASP A 577 -27.60 -3.14 -17.92
CA ASP A 577 -26.68 -3.01 -19.07
C ASP A 577 -25.34 -3.73 -18.80
N PHE A 578 -24.79 -3.58 -17.59
CA PHE A 578 -23.57 -4.30 -17.21
C PHE A 578 -23.78 -5.80 -17.05
N LYS A 579 -24.94 -6.24 -16.55
CA LYS A 579 -25.28 -7.67 -16.48
C LYS A 579 -25.26 -8.30 -17.87
N ASP A 580 -25.88 -7.66 -18.86
CA ASP A 580 -25.91 -8.16 -20.23
C ASP A 580 -24.49 -8.27 -20.82
N TYR A 581 -23.65 -7.25 -20.63
CA TYR A 581 -22.24 -7.31 -21.01
C TYR A 581 -21.48 -8.42 -20.27
N PHE A 582 -21.65 -8.53 -18.95
CA PHE A 582 -20.97 -9.52 -18.11
C PHE A 582 -21.26 -10.96 -18.55
N LEU A 583 -22.47 -11.23 -19.04
CA LEU A 583 -22.85 -12.54 -19.58
C LEU A 583 -22.11 -12.90 -20.88
N THR A 584 -21.54 -11.92 -21.59
CA THR A 584 -20.75 -12.15 -22.82
C THR A 584 -19.26 -12.42 -22.56
N LEU A 585 -18.79 -12.13 -21.35
CA LEU A 585 -17.38 -12.19 -21.00
C LEU A 585 -16.86 -13.64 -20.90
N PRO A 586 -15.58 -13.89 -21.22
CA PRO A 586 -14.98 -15.20 -21.04
C PRO A 586 -14.87 -15.56 -19.54
N PRO A 587 -14.83 -16.87 -19.20
CA PRO A 587 -14.77 -17.36 -17.82
C PRO A 587 -13.69 -16.71 -16.96
N GLU A 588 -12.50 -16.51 -17.50
CA GLU A 588 -11.35 -15.91 -16.83
C GLU A 588 -11.56 -14.45 -16.42
N GLU A 589 -12.46 -13.71 -17.07
CA GLU A 589 -12.74 -12.30 -16.77
C GLU A 589 -13.81 -12.13 -15.70
N VAL A 590 -14.67 -13.15 -15.52
CA VAL A 590 -15.76 -13.18 -14.53
C VAL A 590 -15.42 -13.99 -13.27
N SER A 591 -14.24 -14.60 -13.23
CA SER A 591 -13.81 -15.49 -12.13
C SER A 591 -13.05 -14.76 -11.03
N PHE A 592 -13.28 -15.17 -9.77
CA PHE A 592 -12.67 -14.55 -8.60
C PHE A 592 -11.16 -14.86 -8.52
N PRO A 593 -10.27 -13.85 -8.53
CA PRO A 593 -8.86 -14.05 -8.24
C PRO A 593 -8.62 -14.37 -6.76
N ARG A 594 -7.92 -15.47 -6.45
CA ARG A 594 -7.55 -15.88 -5.09
C ARG A 594 -6.16 -16.53 -5.04
N GLY A 595 -5.45 -16.31 -3.95
CA GLY A 595 -4.27 -17.12 -3.62
C GLY A 595 -4.69 -18.44 -2.99
N VAL A 596 -4.06 -19.53 -3.38
CA VAL A 596 -4.27 -20.85 -2.78
C VAL A 596 -3.15 -21.13 -1.81
N ASN A 597 -3.49 -21.38 -0.54
CA ASN A 597 -2.54 -21.83 0.46
C ASN A 597 -2.93 -23.21 1.00
N ASP A 598 -1.94 -23.98 1.42
CA ASP A 598 -2.06 -25.29 2.09
C ASP A 598 -2.88 -26.32 1.31
N ILE A 599 -2.83 -26.28 -0.03
CA ILE A 599 -3.60 -27.20 -0.90
C ILE A 599 -3.38 -28.68 -0.55
N THR A 600 -2.16 -29.04 -0.11
CA THR A 600 -1.79 -30.39 0.29
C THR A 600 -2.51 -30.86 1.55
N LYS A 601 -2.71 -29.96 2.53
CA LYS A 601 -3.45 -30.24 3.78
C LYS A 601 -4.90 -30.64 3.51
N TRP A 602 -5.50 -30.07 2.47
CA TRP A 602 -6.90 -30.29 2.12
C TRP A 602 -7.12 -31.47 1.17
N ARG A 603 -6.05 -32.07 0.64
CA ARG A 603 -6.13 -33.18 -0.32
C ARG A 603 -6.59 -34.47 0.36
N SER A 604 -7.49 -35.19 -0.30
CA SER A 604 -7.93 -36.54 0.09
C SER A 604 -7.74 -37.49 -1.08
N ASN A 605 -7.18 -38.68 -0.83
CA ASN A 605 -7.01 -39.69 -1.87
C ASN A 605 -8.32 -40.40 -2.23
N THR A 606 -9.32 -40.39 -1.35
CA THR A 606 -10.61 -41.05 -1.57
C THR A 606 -11.66 -40.09 -2.14
N THR A 607 -11.72 -38.86 -1.61
CA THR A 607 -12.76 -37.88 -1.92
C THR A 607 -12.24 -36.66 -2.67
N VAL A 608 -10.99 -36.67 -3.14
CA VAL A 608 -10.25 -35.54 -3.74
C VAL A 608 -9.87 -34.46 -2.72
N TYR A 609 -10.79 -34.07 -1.85
CA TYR A 609 -10.59 -33.07 -0.79
C TYR A 609 -11.27 -33.46 0.54
N THR A 610 -10.86 -32.84 1.65
CA THR A 610 -11.40 -33.09 3.00
C THR A 610 -12.55 -32.14 3.37
N LYS A 611 -13.38 -32.52 4.36
CA LYS A 611 -14.51 -31.70 4.83
C LYS A 611 -14.02 -30.37 5.39
N GLY A 612 -14.69 -29.27 5.03
CA GLY A 612 -14.32 -27.91 5.42
C GLY A 612 -13.27 -27.24 4.51
N CYS A 613 -12.87 -27.90 3.41
CA CYS A 613 -11.95 -27.33 2.43
C CYS A 613 -12.48 -25.99 1.88
N PRO A 614 -11.68 -24.90 1.90
CA PRO A 614 -12.07 -23.63 1.30
C PRO A 614 -12.44 -23.80 -0.17
N ILE A 615 -13.45 -23.05 -0.63
CA ILE A 615 -14.07 -23.24 -1.96
C ILE A 615 -13.06 -23.17 -3.13
N HIS A 616 -12.14 -22.20 -3.08
CA HIS A 616 -11.12 -21.97 -4.10
C HIS A 616 -10.00 -23.03 -4.07
N VAL A 617 -9.69 -23.59 -2.90
CA VAL A 617 -8.75 -24.72 -2.74
C VAL A 617 -9.39 -26.01 -3.27
N ARG A 618 -10.68 -26.22 -2.98
CA ARG A 618 -11.46 -27.34 -3.50
C ARG A 618 -11.49 -27.32 -5.03
N GLY A 619 -11.82 -26.17 -5.62
CA GLY A 619 -11.78 -25.99 -7.07
C GLY A 619 -10.40 -26.27 -7.67
N SER A 620 -9.33 -25.97 -6.94
CA SER A 620 -7.95 -26.22 -7.40
C SER A 620 -7.59 -27.70 -7.40
N LEU A 621 -8.02 -28.44 -6.37
CA LEU A 621 -7.84 -29.89 -6.30
C LEU A 621 -8.65 -30.60 -7.39
N LEU A 622 -9.87 -30.14 -7.67
CA LEU A 622 -10.71 -30.64 -8.76
C LEU A 622 -10.09 -30.40 -10.13
N TYR A 623 -9.54 -29.21 -10.36
CA TYR A 623 -8.80 -28.90 -11.58
C TYR A 623 -7.58 -29.81 -11.77
N ASN A 624 -6.76 -29.96 -10.72
CA ASN A 624 -5.58 -30.83 -10.79
C ASN A 624 -5.96 -32.28 -11.10
N LYS A 625 -7.07 -32.76 -10.55
CA LYS A 625 -7.62 -34.08 -10.89
C LYS A 625 -8.03 -34.15 -12.36
N CYS A 626 -8.79 -33.17 -12.87
CA CYS A 626 -9.26 -33.16 -14.24
C CYS A 626 -8.14 -33.10 -15.28
N VAL A 627 -7.14 -32.25 -15.05
CA VAL A 627 -5.97 -32.13 -15.93
C VAL A 627 -5.23 -33.46 -16.01
N LYS A 628 -5.09 -34.18 -14.90
CA LYS A 628 -4.49 -35.52 -14.84
C LYS A 628 -5.31 -36.58 -15.56
N GLU A 629 -6.60 -36.66 -15.23
CA GLU A 629 -7.50 -37.66 -15.83
C GLU A 629 -7.64 -37.51 -17.35
N LYS A 630 -7.53 -36.27 -17.86
CA LYS A 630 -7.56 -35.97 -19.29
C LYS A 630 -6.18 -35.97 -19.96
N GLY A 631 -5.10 -36.24 -19.24
CA GLY A 631 -3.74 -36.28 -19.79
C GLY A 631 -3.22 -34.92 -20.30
N LEU A 632 -3.72 -33.81 -19.74
CA LEU A 632 -3.44 -32.45 -20.21
C LEU A 632 -2.22 -31.80 -19.51
N GLU A 633 -1.45 -32.56 -18.73
CA GLU A 633 -0.32 -32.08 -17.92
C GLU A 633 0.83 -31.47 -18.75
N LYS A 634 0.89 -31.76 -20.05
CA LYS A 634 1.86 -31.14 -20.97
C LYS A 634 1.46 -29.73 -21.42
N LYS A 635 0.17 -29.41 -21.37
CA LYS A 635 -0.40 -28.13 -21.84
C LYS A 635 -0.75 -27.20 -20.68
N TYR A 636 -1.23 -27.76 -19.57
CA TYR A 636 -1.69 -26.98 -18.43
C TYR A 636 -0.90 -27.34 -17.17
N GLU A 637 -0.45 -26.30 -16.47
CA GLU A 637 0.20 -26.46 -15.17
C GLU A 637 -0.83 -26.83 -14.09
N LEU A 638 -0.39 -27.70 -13.18
CA LEU A 638 -1.15 -28.03 -11.97
C LEU A 638 -1.00 -26.92 -10.93
N ILE A 639 -2.10 -26.60 -10.26
CA ILE A 639 -2.15 -25.59 -9.21
C ILE A 639 -1.39 -26.08 -7.97
N LYS A 640 -0.51 -25.24 -7.43
CA LYS A 640 0.32 -25.51 -6.25
C LYS A 640 0.07 -24.54 -5.10
N ASN A 641 0.68 -24.85 -3.95
CA ASN A 641 0.62 -24.00 -2.77
C ASN A 641 1.33 -22.66 -3.05
N GLY A 642 0.70 -21.54 -2.70
CA GLY A 642 1.22 -20.20 -2.89
C GLY A 642 0.85 -19.55 -4.23
N GLU A 643 0.25 -20.29 -5.17
CA GLU A 643 -0.13 -19.76 -6.47
C GLU A 643 -1.40 -18.91 -6.41
N LYS A 644 -1.48 -17.91 -7.30
CA LYS A 644 -2.73 -17.21 -7.57
C LYS A 644 -3.48 -17.93 -8.68
N ILE A 645 -4.76 -18.15 -8.42
CA ILE A 645 -5.71 -18.79 -9.32
C ILE A 645 -6.93 -17.91 -9.49
N LYS A 646 -7.79 -18.30 -10.41
CA LYS A 646 -9.15 -17.81 -10.55
C LYS A 646 -10.12 -18.95 -10.26
N PHE A 647 -11.24 -18.66 -9.62
CA PHE A 647 -12.30 -19.66 -9.42
C PHE A 647 -13.66 -19.14 -9.87
N CYS A 648 -14.47 -20.04 -10.42
CA CYS A 648 -15.86 -19.78 -10.79
C CYS A 648 -16.81 -20.83 -10.22
N TYR A 649 -18.07 -20.44 -10.08
CA TYR A 649 -19.14 -21.34 -9.69
C TYR A 649 -19.67 -22.08 -10.91
N LEU A 650 -20.08 -23.32 -10.69
CA LEU A 650 -20.69 -24.18 -11.70
C LEU A 650 -22.14 -24.50 -11.32
N LYS A 651 -23.01 -24.51 -12.34
CA LYS A 651 -24.39 -25.01 -12.26
C LYS A 651 -24.37 -26.51 -12.04
N THR A 652 -25.26 -27.02 -11.20
CA THR A 652 -25.43 -28.47 -10.97
C THR A 652 -26.80 -28.93 -11.49
N PRO A 653 -26.88 -30.08 -12.20
CA PRO A 653 -25.83 -31.06 -12.44
C PRO A 653 -24.85 -30.66 -13.56
N ASN A 654 -23.59 -31.10 -13.43
CA ASN A 654 -22.54 -30.98 -14.45
C ASN A 654 -21.64 -32.22 -14.45
N THR A 655 -20.68 -32.30 -15.39
CA THR A 655 -19.76 -33.45 -15.54
C THR A 655 -18.83 -33.66 -14.34
N LEU A 656 -18.52 -32.60 -13.60
CA LEU A 656 -17.71 -32.65 -12.38
C LEU A 656 -18.51 -33.07 -11.13
N LYS A 657 -19.84 -32.97 -11.17
CA LYS A 657 -20.75 -33.14 -10.02
C LYS A 657 -20.41 -32.24 -8.83
N GLU A 658 -19.80 -31.08 -9.11
CA GLU A 658 -19.34 -30.10 -8.13
C GLU A 658 -19.76 -28.70 -8.54
N ASN A 659 -19.91 -27.79 -7.58
CA ASN A 659 -20.39 -26.43 -7.85
C ASN A 659 -19.28 -25.39 -8.02
N VAL A 660 -18.02 -25.82 -8.15
CA VAL A 660 -16.86 -24.93 -8.27
C VAL A 660 -15.75 -25.59 -9.09
N ILE A 661 -15.01 -24.77 -9.83
CA ILE A 661 -13.72 -25.11 -10.41
C ILE A 661 -12.77 -23.93 -10.27
N SER A 662 -11.48 -24.21 -10.10
CA SER A 662 -10.42 -23.19 -10.12
C SER A 662 -9.47 -23.46 -11.28
N PHE A 663 -8.75 -22.45 -11.73
CA PHE A 663 -7.78 -22.57 -12.82
C PHE A 663 -6.72 -21.46 -12.66
N PRO A 664 -5.52 -21.59 -13.25
CA PRO A 664 -4.45 -20.59 -13.09
C PRO A 664 -4.82 -19.21 -13.68
N MET A 665 -4.59 -19.00 -14.98
CA MET A 665 -4.84 -17.73 -15.66
C MET A 665 -6.01 -17.81 -16.64
N TYR A 666 -6.02 -18.85 -17.47
CA TYR A 666 -7.01 -19.09 -18.51
C TYR A 666 -7.81 -20.36 -18.21
N PHE A 667 -9.11 -20.32 -18.52
CA PHE A 667 -9.97 -21.47 -18.33
C PHE A 667 -9.71 -22.51 -19.43
N PRO A 668 -9.37 -23.77 -19.14
CA PRO A 668 -9.06 -24.74 -20.18
C PRO A 668 -10.33 -25.26 -20.87
N PRO A 669 -10.55 -24.97 -22.17
CA PRO A 669 -11.76 -25.39 -22.89
C PRO A 669 -11.93 -26.92 -22.97
N GLU A 670 -10.82 -27.66 -22.98
CA GLU A 670 -10.77 -29.13 -23.03
C GLU A 670 -11.38 -29.78 -21.80
N LEU A 671 -11.57 -29.03 -20.70
CA LEU A 671 -12.32 -29.52 -19.55
C LEU A 671 -13.82 -29.70 -19.88
N GLN A 672 -14.35 -29.06 -20.93
CA GLN A 672 -15.76 -29.11 -21.36
C GLN A 672 -16.72 -28.67 -20.24
N LEU A 673 -16.31 -27.66 -19.48
CA LEU A 673 -17.04 -27.13 -18.33
C LEU A 673 -17.62 -25.73 -18.57
N THR A 674 -17.26 -25.09 -19.69
CA THR A 674 -17.64 -23.70 -20.00
C THR A 674 -19.15 -23.49 -19.97
N GLN A 675 -19.93 -24.41 -20.55
CA GLN A 675 -21.40 -24.34 -20.56
C GLN A 675 -22.05 -24.48 -19.18
N TYR A 676 -21.31 -25.00 -18.20
CA TYR A 676 -21.80 -25.18 -16.84
C TYR A 676 -21.43 -24.03 -15.92
N ILE A 677 -20.73 -23.00 -16.39
CA ILE A 677 -20.40 -21.84 -15.56
C ILE A 677 -21.68 -21.10 -15.16
N ASP A 678 -21.81 -20.82 -13.87
CA ASP A 678 -22.95 -20.10 -13.31
C ASP A 678 -22.70 -18.59 -13.34
N TYR A 679 -22.85 -18.00 -14.52
CA TYR A 679 -22.65 -16.57 -14.71
C TYR A 679 -23.59 -15.70 -13.86
N ASN A 680 -24.83 -16.15 -13.63
CA ASN A 680 -25.77 -15.40 -12.78
C ASN A 680 -25.29 -15.35 -11.34
N LYS A 681 -24.88 -16.49 -10.78
CA LYS A 681 -24.29 -16.54 -9.44
C LYS A 681 -22.97 -15.79 -9.37
N GLN A 682 -22.18 -15.79 -10.44
CA GLN A 682 -20.98 -14.96 -10.51
C GLN A 682 -21.32 -13.48 -10.44
N PHE A 683 -22.24 -13.01 -11.27
CA PHE A 683 -22.68 -11.62 -11.25
C PHE A 683 -23.18 -11.21 -9.87
N GLU A 684 -24.03 -12.03 -9.25
CA GLU A 684 -24.53 -11.82 -7.89
C GLU A 684 -23.38 -11.66 -6.89
N LYS A 685 -22.46 -12.64 -6.83
CA LYS A 685 -21.37 -12.64 -5.85
C LYS A 685 -20.27 -11.63 -6.12
N THR A 686 -19.97 -11.32 -7.38
CA THR A 686 -18.86 -10.43 -7.74
C THR A 686 -19.28 -8.96 -7.79
N PHE A 687 -20.51 -8.68 -8.20
CA PHE A 687 -20.96 -7.32 -8.53
C PHE A 687 -22.13 -6.87 -7.64
N LEU A 688 -23.22 -7.65 -7.53
CA LEU A 688 -24.40 -7.22 -6.76
C LEU A 688 -24.16 -7.23 -5.24
N ASP A 689 -23.62 -8.31 -4.68
CA ASP A 689 -23.34 -8.43 -3.23
C ASP A 689 -22.52 -7.24 -2.69
N PRO A 690 -21.52 -6.69 -3.43
CA PRO A 690 -20.85 -5.45 -3.03
C PRO A 690 -21.68 -4.16 -3.14
N ILE A 691 -22.63 -4.06 -4.08
CA ILE A 691 -23.39 -2.84 -4.38
C ILE A 691 -24.67 -2.75 -3.56
N ILE A 692 -25.37 -3.87 -3.38
CA ILE A 692 -26.66 -3.92 -2.67
C ILE A 692 -26.60 -3.22 -1.32
N PRO A 693 -25.61 -3.47 -0.45
CA PRO A 693 -25.53 -2.77 0.84
C PRO A 693 -25.38 -1.26 0.72
N ILE A 694 -24.83 -0.74 -0.39
CA ILE A 694 -24.68 0.70 -0.63
C ILE A 694 -26.03 1.27 -1.07
N LEU A 695 -26.74 0.58 -1.96
CA LEU A 695 -28.09 0.96 -2.40
C LEU A 695 -29.07 0.95 -1.23
N GLU A 696 -29.03 -0.09 -0.39
CA GLU A 696 -29.85 -0.19 0.82
C GLU A 696 -29.61 0.98 1.77
N CYS A 697 -28.36 1.45 1.91
CA CYS A 697 -28.04 2.61 2.76
C CYS A 697 -28.68 3.91 2.27
N ILE A 698 -28.89 4.05 0.96
CA ILE A 698 -29.52 5.23 0.35
C ILE A 698 -31.00 5.00 0.01
N GLY A 699 -31.57 3.86 0.41
CA GLY A 699 -32.96 3.49 0.18
C GLY A 699 -33.29 3.08 -1.26
N TRP A 700 -32.30 2.70 -2.07
CA TRP A 700 -32.47 2.28 -3.46
C TRP A 700 -32.48 0.76 -3.61
N THR A 701 -33.06 0.31 -4.70
CA THR A 701 -33.13 -1.09 -5.13
C THR A 701 -32.31 -1.31 -6.41
N HIS A 702 -31.77 -2.52 -6.57
CA HIS A 702 -30.91 -2.87 -7.72
C HIS A 702 -31.71 -3.28 -8.97
N GLU A 703 -33.01 -3.52 -8.81
CA GLU A 703 -33.95 -3.86 -9.87
C GLU A 703 -35.29 -3.15 -9.63
N GLU A 704 -36.03 -2.88 -10.69
CA GLU A 704 -37.34 -2.23 -10.60
C GLU A 704 -38.33 -3.16 -9.88
N VAL A 705 -38.79 -2.75 -8.69
CA VAL A 705 -39.80 -3.47 -7.95
C VAL A 705 -41.17 -2.98 -8.41
N ASN A 706 -41.94 -3.85 -9.07
CA ASN A 706 -43.32 -3.53 -9.44
C ASN A 706 -44.15 -3.20 -8.18
N THR A 707 -44.58 -1.95 -8.05
CA THR A 707 -45.49 -1.53 -6.99
C THR A 707 -46.95 -1.73 -7.41
N LEU A 708 -47.89 -1.70 -6.47
CA LEU A 708 -49.31 -1.76 -6.79
C LEU A 708 -49.75 -0.58 -7.68
N GLU A 709 -49.06 0.56 -7.64
CA GLU A 709 -49.32 1.68 -8.55
C GLU A 709 -48.92 1.39 -10.01
N SER A 710 -47.91 0.55 -10.27
CA SER A 710 -47.51 0.19 -11.65
C SER A 710 -48.56 -0.66 -12.39
N PHE A 711 -49.53 -1.23 -11.65
CA PHE A 711 -50.72 -1.85 -12.20
C PHE A 711 -51.79 -0.85 -12.67
N PHE A 712 -51.72 0.42 -12.24
CA PHE A 712 -52.74 1.44 -12.52
C PHE A 712 -52.31 2.56 -13.48
N GLY A 713 -51.06 2.54 -13.97
CA GLY A 713 -50.58 3.39 -15.07
C GLY A 713 -49.51 4.39 -14.67
#